data_AF-A0A136LXD6-F1
#
_entry.id   AF-A0A136LXD6-F1
#
_cell.length_a   1.000
_cell.length_b   1.000
_cell.length_c   1.000
_cell.angle_alpha   90.00
_cell.angle_beta   90.00
_cell.angle_gamma   90.00
#
_symmetry.space_group_name_H-M   'P 1'
#
loop_
_entity.id
_entity.type
_entity.pdbx_description
1 polymer ?
#
loop_
_entity_poly.entity_id
_entity_poly.type
_entity_poly.pdbx_seq_one_letter_code
_entity_poly.pdbx_strand_id
1 'polypeptide(L)'
;MKATWYFETRPFDWGLDEPGFSNGAAYGDLDNDGDLDLVINQINGEALVYKNNLDPAKYVKVKLEGFPKGNTWAIGSKVTVRSASTQTQELFPTRGWCSSSDYALTFAVPSAKHDSIPIAITWPDGAQQDTVVHSGIVTISYRPNTKPQVSPPGNGILKPYLLTHIAHEEDDFNAFNREQLIPHMLTTEGPAFAVGDINGDNLDDFFIGGAKGQAGRLFIQKADGSFYNLLINDFEKHKFSEDVDAAFFDADGDRDLDLIVVSGGHEAKDERDRLVPRLYLNNGGVFKYAANAFEDIFVNASCVKVCDYDLDGDNDLFIGASVMPFLYGMSPVSFLLRNNGKGTFENVKNWLGNSEFNNPTRVRPGMVKDAVWTNLNGDQLPDLILVGEWMPITVLMQQPDHSFKNQTTEYGLNNTNGMWNTIEADDLNGDGKPDFVVGNLGLNSRIRASITKPLQMYLGDFDSNGGSDHILVYYNGESSYPFPSRDQLLKQIPSLKKKFPTYKAYRDVRLEDIITPVQKGNSALMEIDELKSVLLLSGAESFRVVELPRDAQYFPIYAISIADIDQDKNKDILLTGNFSATQPDFGSYDAGVGLVLKGDGLGNFKALSPSESGFVTLGEGRSIKFLRTKTSEKLILVARNNSTVLAFK
;
A
#
# COMPACT_ATOMS: atom_id res chain seq x y z
N MET A 1 1.37 8.32 -24.15
CA MET A 1 2.22 7.20 -24.63
C MET A 1 2.61 6.36 -23.43
N LYS A 2 2.03 5.17 -23.25
CA LYS A 2 2.47 4.22 -22.21
C LYS A 2 3.63 3.43 -22.79
N ALA A 3 4.86 3.84 -22.50
CA ALA A 3 6.02 3.03 -22.83
C ALA A 3 6.23 2.03 -21.69
N THR A 4 5.99 0.75 -21.98
CA THR A 4 6.40 -0.36 -21.12
C THR A 4 7.90 -0.52 -21.29
N TRP A 5 8.68 0.19 -20.47
CA TRP A 5 10.12 0.03 -20.47
C TRP A 5 10.46 -1.31 -19.80
N TYR A 6 10.80 -2.30 -20.61
CA TYR A 6 11.55 -3.46 -20.17
C TYR A 6 13.02 -3.13 -20.33
N PHE A 7 13.75 -3.14 -19.22
CA PHE A 7 15.19 -2.96 -19.23
C PHE A 7 15.83 -4.33 -19.32
N GLU A 8 16.67 -4.52 -20.32
CA GLU A 8 17.52 -5.70 -20.44
C GLU A 8 18.90 -5.36 -19.89
N THR A 9 19.46 -6.24 -19.07
CA THR A 9 20.83 -6.09 -18.56
C THR A 9 21.82 -6.32 -19.71
N ARG A 10 22.46 -5.25 -20.19
CA ARG A 10 23.42 -5.27 -21.31
C ARG A 10 24.83 -4.76 -20.96
N PRO A 11 25.45 -5.19 -19.85
CA PRO A 11 26.75 -4.67 -19.43
C PRO A 11 27.85 -5.01 -20.44
N PHE A 12 27.85 -6.24 -20.97
CA PHE A 12 28.85 -6.67 -21.95
C PHE A 12 28.72 -5.90 -23.27
N ASP A 13 27.51 -5.78 -23.81
CA ASP A 13 27.27 -5.09 -25.08
C ASP A 13 27.64 -3.60 -25.02
N TRP A 14 27.56 -3.00 -23.83
CA TRP A 14 27.86 -1.57 -23.61
C TRP A 14 29.27 -1.34 -23.04
N GLY A 15 30.07 -2.39 -22.82
CA GLY A 15 31.40 -2.28 -22.23
C GLY A 15 31.39 -1.82 -20.76
N LEU A 16 30.29 -2.05 -20.05
CA LEU A 16 30.06 -1.72 -18.64
C LEU A 16 30.10 -2.97 -17.75
N ASP A 17 30.84 -4.00 -18.14
CA ASP A 17 30.96 -5.29 -17.45
C ASP A 17 32.15 -5.37 -16.49
N GLU A 18 32.88 -4.27 -16.27
CA GLU A 18 33.97 -4.21 -15.30
C GLU A 18 33.46 -4.45 -13.86
N PRO A 19 33.93 -5.51 -13.16
CA PRO A 19 33.50 -5.77 -11.80
C PRO A 19 34.03 -4.72 -10.82
N GLY A 20 33.15 -4.06 -10.08
CA GLY A 20 33.54 -3.06 -9.09
C GLY A 20 32.40 -2.65 -8.16
N PHE A 21 32.72 -1.77 -7.21
CA PHE A 21 31.72 -1.11 -6.36
C PHE A 21 31.80 0.39 -6.60
N SER A 22 30.70 1.00 -7.03
CA SER A 22 30.63 2.44 -7.30
C SER A 22 29.56 3.10 -6.43
N ASN A 23 29.86 4.29 -5.91
CA ASN A 23 28.92 5.05 -5.09
C ASN A 23 28.20 6.16 -5.85
N GLY A 24 28.63 6.47 -7.08
CA GLY A 24 28.05 7.55 -7.86
C GLY A 24 28.38 7.41 -9.34
N ALA A 25 27.41 7.80 -10.16
CA ALA A 25 27.54 7.92 -11.60
C ALA A 25 27.02 9.30 -12.03
N ALA A 26 27.77 9.96 -12.91
CA ALA A 26 27.41 11.23 -13.52
C ALA A 26 27.55 11.10 -15.02
N TYR A 27 26.67 11.76 -15.78
CA TYR A 27 26.74 11.77 -17.23
C TYR A 27 26.82 13.20 -17.76
N GLY A 28 27.41 13.35 -18.93
CA GLY A 28 27.61 14.62 -19.60
C GLY A 28 28.30 14.41 -20.93
N ASP A 29 28.12 15.33 -21.84
CA ASP A 29 28.78 15.33 -23.16
C ASP A 29 30.14 16.03 -22.99
N LEU A 30 31.20 15.27 -22.71
CA LEU A 30 32.50 15.77 -22.24
C LEU A 30 33.35 16.36 -23.36
N ASP A 31 33.21 15.85 -24.58
CA ASP A 31 33.95 16.31 -25.75
C ASP A 31 33.11 17.15 -26.74
N ASN A 32 31.82 17.34 -26.44
CA ASN A 32 30.87 18.16 -27.20
C ASN A 32 30.50 17.61 -28.58
N ASP A 33 30.51 16.29 -28.75
CA ASP A 33 30.04 15.62 -29.97
C ASP A 33 28.52 15.29 -29.94
N GLY A 34 27.88 15.47 -28.78
CA GLY A 34 26.42 15.46 -28.64
C GLY A 34 25.83 14.11 -28.24
N ASP A 35 26.66 13.10 -28.00
CA ASP A 35 26.30 11.94 -27.20
C ASP A 35 26.71 12.15 -25.73
N LEU A 36 26.14 11.35 -24.82
CA LEU A 36 26.42 11.49 -23.39
C LEU A 36 27.45 10.46 -22.96
N ASP A 37 28.56 10.93 -22.40
CA ASP A 37 29.57 10.13 -21.72
C ASP A 37 29.14 9.83 -20.27
N LEU A 38 29.79 8.83 -19.68
CA LEU A 38 29.52 8.39 -18.32
C LEU A 38 30.79 8.39 -17.48
N VAL A 39 30.73 9.01 -16.31
CA VAL A 39 31.78 8.99 -15.29
C VAL A 39 31.28 8.22 -14.07
N ILE A 40 32.01 7.20 -13.66
CA ILE A 40 31.68 6.35 -12.51
C ILE A 40 32.78 6.48 -11.46
N ASN A 41 32.40 6.76 -10.22
CA ASN A 41 33.33 6.80 -9.09
C ASN A 41 33.37 5.43 -8.38
N GLN A 42 34.54 4.77 -8.41
CA GLN A 42 34.77 3.50 -7.74
C GLN A 42 35.24 3.67 -6.29
N ILE A 43 34.69 2.84 -5.39
CA ILE A 43 35.14 2.74 -4.01
C ILE A 43 36.52 2.09 -3.99
N ASN A 44 37.52 2.77 -3.41
CA ASN A 44 38.92 2.32 -3.33
C ASN A 44 39.57 2.04 -4.71
N GLY A 45 39.03 2.63 -5.79
CA GLY A 45 39.54 2.49 -7.15
C GLY A 45 39.70 3.83 -7.85
N GLU A 46 40.20 3.80 -9.08
CA GLU A 46 40.23 4.97 -9.95
C GLU A 46 38.83 5.28 -10.50
N ALA A 47 38.58 6.54 -10.83
CA ALA A 47 37.35 6.92 -11.53
C ALA A 47 37.38 6.37 -12.95
N LEU A 48 36.26 5.81 -13.40
CA LEU A 48 36.09 5.30 -14.76
C LEU A 48 35.43 6.37 -15.62
N VAL A 49 35.94 6.55 -16.84
CA VAL A 49 35.37 7.44 -17.84
C VAL A 49 35.05 6.63 -19.08
N TYR A 50 33.77 6.51 -19.37
CA TYR A 50 33.26 5.81 -20.55
C TYR A 50 32.88 6.84 -21.60
N LYS A 51 33.64 6.84 -22.69
CA LYS A 51 33.30 7.62 -23.88
C LYS A 51 32.17 6.92 -24.63
N ASN A 52 31.07 7.61 -24.86
CA ASN A 52 30.05 7.15 -25.79
C ASN A 52 30.57 7.37 -27.23
N ASN A 53 30.27 6.44 -28.13
CA ASN A 53 30.81 6.47 -29.51
C ASN A 53 29.68 6.53 -30.54
N LEU A 54 28.51 7.01 -30.14
CA LEU A 54 27.39 7.21 -31.04
C LEU A 54 27.62 8.50 -31.82
N ASP A 55 27.35 8.49 -33.12
CA ASP A 55 27.24 9.72 -33.90
C ASP A 55 25.75 10.08 -34.01
N PRO A 56 25.22 11.03 -33.21
CA PRO A 56 23.82 11.39 -33.24
C PRO A 56 23.40 12.12 -34.53
N ALA A 57 24.34 12.47 -35.42
CA ALA A 57 24.21 13.30 -36.61
C ALA A 57 23.72 14.74 -36.38
N LYS A 58 22.70 14.95 -35.54
CA LYS A 58 22.21 16.26 -35.09
C LYS A 58 21.75 16.17 -33.63
N TYR A 59 22.14 17.17 -32.83
CA TYR A 59 21.78 17.27 -31.42
C TYR A 59 21.51 18.71 -31.02
N VAL A 60 20.84 18.92 -29.89
CA VAL A 60 20.77 20.24 -29.23
C VAL A 60 21.17 20.09 -27.78
N LYS A 61 22.19 20.84 -27.34
CA LYS A 61 22.64 20.92 -25.95
C LYS A 61 22.25 22.27 -25.37
N VAL A 62 21.23 22.30 -24.52
CA VAL A 62 20.63 23.52 -23.97
C VAL A 62 21.24 23.85 -22.61
N LYS A 63 21.93 24.98 -22.53
CA LYS A 63 22.41 25.58 -21.28
C LYS A 63 21.45 26.69 -20.87
N LEU A 64 20.93 26.62 -19.65
CA LEU A 64 20.03 27.63 -19.10
C LEU A 64 20.80 28.53 -18.12
N GLU A 65 20.54 29.83 -18.15
CA GLU A 65 21.23 30.78 -17.27
C GLU A 65 20.37 31.98 -16.87
N GLY A 66 20.84 32.72 -15.88
CA GLY A 66 20.31 34.04 -15.53
C GLY A 66 18.95 34.03 -14.85
N PHE A 67 18.49 32.87 -14.36
CA PHE A 67 17.27 32.80 -13.56
C PHE A 67 17.46 33.48 -12.18
N PRO A 68 16.47 34.25 -11.68
CA PRO A 68 16.62 35.12 -10.51
C PRO A 68 16.68 34.36 -9.16
N LYS A 69 16.79 35.12 -8.07
CA LYS A 69 16.75 34.63 -6.67
C LYS A 69 17.84 33.61 -6.31
N GLY A 70 19.02 33.72 -6.93
CA GLY A 70 20.19 32.89 -6.62
C GLY A 70 20.21 31.53 -7.33
N ASN A 71 19.15 31.13 -8.05
CA ASN A 71 19.15 29.94 -8.88
C ASN A 71 19.66 30.27 -10.30
N THR A 72 20.91 30.74 -10.42
CA THR A 72 21.46 31.26 -11.68
C THR A 72 21.59 30.22 -12.79
N TRP A 73 21.58 28.93 -12.44
CA TRP A 73 21.59 27.80 -13.37
C TRP A 73 20.18 27.31 -13.76
N ALA A 74 19.13 27.93 -13.23
CA ALA A 74 17.73 27.58 -13.51
C ALA A 74 17.38 26.10 -13.23
N ILE A 75 17.93 25.53 -12.16
CA ILE A 75 17.59 24.17 -11.68
C ILE A 75 16.07 24.10 -11.46
N GLY A 76 15.43 23.02 -11.92
CA GLY A 76 13.98 22.83 -11.94
C GLY A 76 13.29 23.25 -13.24
N SER A 77 14.03 23.78 -14.23
CA SER A 77 13.45 24.09 -15.54
C SER A 77 13.13 22.82 -16.33
N LYS A 78 12.02 22.80 -17.05
CA LYS A 78 11.68 21.75 -18.04
C LYS A 78 11.90 22.29 -19.45
N VAL A 79 12.67 21.56 -20.24
CA VAL A 79 12.93 21.89 -21.65
C VAL A 79 12.30 20.84 -22.52
N THR A 80 11.43 21.26 -23.43
CA THR A 80 10.76 20.42 -24.42
C THR A 80 11.24 20.78 -25.81
N VAL A 81 11.89 19.82 -26.47
CA VAL A 81 12.35 19.92 -27.86
C VAL A 81 11.34 19.22 -28.77
N ARG A 82 10.83 19.94 -29.77
CA ARG A 82 9.87 19.39 -30.75
C ARG A 82 10.57 19.14 -32.09
N SER A 83 10.79 17.87 -32.41
CA SER A 83 11.35 17.41 -33.69
C SER A 83 10.38 16.42 -34.37
N ALA A 84 10.86 15.33 -34.98
CA ALA A 84 9.98 14.23 -35.38
C ALA A 84 9.32 13.54 -34.17
N SER A 85 10.01 13.53 -33.03
CA SER A 85 9.46 13.18 -31.72
C SER A 85 9.56 14.39 -30.79
N THR A 86 8.63 14.47 -29.83
CA THR A 86 8.72 15.44 -28.73
C THR A 86 9.50 14.81 -27.60
N GLN A 87 10.56 15.48 -27.16
CA GLN A 87 11.40 15.06 -26.03
C GLN A 87 11.35 16.12 -24.94
N THR A 88 11.21 15.71 -23.69
CA THR A 88 11.18 16.62 -22.54
C THR A 88 12.19 16.15 -21.51
N GLN A 89 13.03 17.06 -21.03
CA GLN A 89 13.93 16.83 -19.90
C GLN A 89 13.77 17.93 -18.86
N GLU A 90 14.00 17.57 -17.60
CA GLU A 90 14.00 18.50 -16.48
C GLU A 90 15.41 18.65 -15.92
N LEU A 91 15.85 19.90 -15.74
CA LEU A 91 17.16 20.24 -15.23
C LEU A 91 17.23 19.97 -13.72
N PHE A 92 17.60 18.75 -13.39
CA PHE A 92 18.01 18.32 -12.05
C PHE A 92 19.33 17.55 -12.18
N PRO A 93 20.48 18.20 -11.90
CA PRO A 93 21.80 17.59 -12.07
C PRO A 93 22.06 16.48 -11.03
N THR A 94 21.38 16.50 -9.90
CA THR A 94 21.50 15.50 -8.83
C THR A 94 20.49 14.37 -9.03
N ARG A 95 20.96 13.19 -9.47
CA ARG A 95 20.10 11.99 -9.67
C ARG A 95 20.55 10.74 -8.91
N GLY A 96 21.71 10.78 -8.24
CA GLY A 96 22.26 9.65 -7.49
C GLY A 96 23.04 10.09 -6.26
N TRP A 97 23.43 9.10 -5.44
CA TRP A 97 24.30 9.33 -4.29
C TRP A 97 25.66 9.87 -4.75
N CYS A 98 26.17 10.90 -4.08
CA CYS A 98 27.48 11.51 -4.36
C CYS A 98 27.77 11.81 -5.84
N SER A 99 26.77 12.15 -6.65
CA SER A 99 26.94 12.48 -8.07
C SER A 99 26.15 13.71 -8.52
N SER A 100 26.71 14.43 -9.50
CA SER A 100 26.07 15.54 -10.20
C SER A 100 26.41 15.44 -11.68
N SER A 101 25.39 15.30 -12.52
CA SER A 101 25.52 15.31 -13.98
C SER A 101 25.69 16.73 -14.52
N ASP A 102 25.99 16.85 -15.81
CA ASP A 102 26.04 18.12 -16.53
C ASP A 102 24.72 18.91 -16.37
N TYR A 103 24.84 20.23 -16.27
CA TYR A 103 23.71 21.16 -16.17
C TYR A 103 23.11 21.47 -17.55
N ALA A 104 23.80 21.09 -18.63
CA ALA A 104 23.26 21.18 -19.98
C ALA A 104 22.32 20.00 -20.28
N LEU A 105 21.19 20.27 -20.92
CA LEU A 105 20.25 19.24 -21.36
C LEU A 105 20.50 18.90 -22.83
N THR A 106 20.93 17.66 -23.12
CA THR A 106 21.26 17.19 -24.47
C THR A 106 20.13 16.39 -25.08
N PHE A 107 19.68 16.76 -26.28
CA PHE A 107 18.59 16.11 -27.02
C PHE A 107 19.08 15.64 -28.40
N ALA A 108 18.92 14.36 -28.70
CA ALA A 108 19.20 13.83 -30.04
C ALA A 108 18.06 14.18 -31.01
N VAL A 109 18.36 14.81 -32.15
CA VAL A 109 17.36 15.28 -33.13
C VAL A 109 17.71 14.89 -34.57
N PRO A 110 18.03 13.61 -34.84
CA PRO A 110 18.58 13.15 -36.12
C PRO A 110 17.64 13.40 -37.33
N SER A 111 16.33 13.46 -37.08
CA SER A 111 15.28 13.59 -38.08
C SER A 111 14.77 15.03 -38.27
N ALA A 112 15.45 16.02 -37.69
CA ALA A 112 15.11 17.44 -37.89
C ALA A 112 15.29 17.83 -39.37
N LYS A 113 14.15 17.93 -40.09
CA LYS A 113 14.06 18.28 -41.53
C LYS A 113 14.49 19.73 -41.82
N HIS A 114 14.42 20.59 -40.82
CA HIS A 114 14.83 21.99 -40.89
C HIS A 114 15.94 22.25 -39.86
N ASP A 115 16.81 23.21 -40.14
CA ASP A 115 17.84 23.62 -39.17
C ASP A 115 17.24 24.31 -37.94
N SER A 116 15.99 24.79 -38.04
CA SER A 116 15.23 25.41 -36.97
C SER A 116 14.50 24.38 -36.11
N ILE A 117 14.87 24.30 -34.84
CA ILE A 117 14.34 23.35 -33.86
C ILE A 117 13.57 24.13 -32.79
N PRO A 118 12.23 24.01 -32.74
CA PRO A 118 11.41 24.64 -31.72
C PRO A 118 11.68 24.06 -30.33
N ILE A 119 11.86 24.95 -29.35
CA ILE A 119 12.06 24.61 -27.95
C ILE A 119 11.06 25.40 -27.10
N ALA A 120 10.41 24.71 -26.16
CA ALA A 120 9.62 25.30 -25.11
C ALA A 120 10.33 25.09 -23.76
N ILE A 121 10.50 26.16 -22.99
CA ILE A 121 11.10 26.12 -21.66
C ILE A 121 10.04 26.52 -20.64
N THR A 122 9.76 25.65 -19.68
CA THR A 122 9.07 26.00 -18.44
C THR A 122 10.13 26.28 -17.39
N TRP A 123 10.22 27.53 -16.94
CA TRP A 123 11.15 27.95 -15.90
C TRP A 123 10.69 27.51 -14.50
N PRO A 124 11.55 27.53 -13.47
CA PRO A 124 11.21 27.08 -12.12
C PRO A 124 10.06 27.87 -11.45
N ASP A 125 9.80 29.09 -11.91
CA ASP A 125 8.65 29.91 -11.47
C ASP A 125 7.37 29.62 -12.25
N GLY A 126 7.38 28.69 -13.21
CA GLY A 126 6.27 28.35 -14.09
C GLY A 126 6.13 29.26 -15.31
N ALA A 127 6.97 30.29 -15.47
CA ALA A 127 6.97 31.13 -16.66
C ALA A 127 7.40 30.32 -17.90
N GLN A 128 6.83 30.61 -19.07
CA GLN A 128 7.18 29.91 -20.30
C GLN A 128 8.04 30.79 -21.21
N GLN A 129 8.98 30.16 -21.90
CA GLN A 129 9.79 30.77 -22.95
C GLN A 129 9.89 29.82 -24.13
N ASP A 130 9.16 30.15 -25.19
CA ASP A 130 9.29 29.49 -26.48
C ASP A 130 10.36 30.19 -27.33
N THR A 131 11.23 29.40 -27.95
CA THR A 131 12.26 29.88 -28.87
C THR A 131 12.53 28.85 -29.97
N VAL A 132 13.36 29.21 -30.93
CA VAL A 132 13.85 28.33 -31.99
C VAL A 132 15.37 28.38 -31.96
N VAL A 133 15.99 27.20 -32.04
CA VAL A 133 17.46 27.07 -32.04
C VAL A 133 17.93 26.23 -33.21
N HIS A 134 19.25 26.17 -33.41
CA HIS A 134 19.88 25.29 -34.38
C HIS A 134 20.58 24.13 -33.69
N SER A 135 20.94 23.10 -34.47
CA SER A 135 21.74 21.97 -33.97
C SER A 135 23.06 22.48 -33.36
N GLY A 136 23.46 21.93 -32.23
CA GLY A 136 24.66 22.28 -31.47
C GLY A 136 24.37 22.77 -30.06
N ILE A 137 25.34 23.46 -29.47
CA ILE A 137 25.25 24.00 -28.11
C ILE A 137 24.59 25.38 -28.15
N VAL A 138 23.57 25.58 -27.32
CA VAL A 138 22.86 26.84 -27.19
C VAL A 138 22.78 27.26 -25.73
N THR A 139 23.02 28.54 -25.46
CA THR A 139 22.79 29.14 -24.14
C THR A 139 21.55 30.02 -24.20
N ILE A 140 20.61 29.80 -23.28
CA ILE A 140 19.34 30.50 -23.22
C ILE A 140 19.20 31.15 -21.85
N SER A 141 19.24 32.48 -21.83
CA SER A 141 19.03 33.26 -20.61
C SER A 141 17.53 33.43 -20.32
N TYR A 142 17.17 33.52 -19.03
CA TYR A 142 15.81 33.76 -18.55
C TYR A 142 15.23 35.06 -19.13
N ARG A 143 14.28 34.93 -20.07
CA ARG A 143 13.52 35.99 -20.74
C ARG A 143 12.14 35.45 -21.12
N PRO A 144 11.27 35.17 -20.14
CA PRO A 144 10.00 34.51 -20.41
C PRO A 144 9.11 35.36 -21.33
N ASN A 145 8.48 34.72 -22.30
CA ASN A 145 7.54 35.35 -23.22
C ASN A 145 6.14 35.42 -22.63
N THR A 146 5.85 34.60 -21.61
CA THR A 146 4.60 34.62 -20.86
C THR A 146 4.87 34.81 -19.37
N LYS A 147 3.93 35.41 -18.65
CA LYS A 147 3.95 35.40 -17.19
C LYS A 147 3.74 33.96 -16.69
N PRO A 148 4.18 33.62 -15.46
CA PRO A 148 3.84 32.35 -14.82
C PRO A 148 2.36 32.04 -14.99
N GLN A 149 2.05 31.03 -15.81
CA GLN A 149 0.73 30.45 -15.81
C GLN A 149 0.77 29.34 -14.78
N VAL A 150 0.09 29.56 -13.65
CA VAL A 150 -0.37 28.45 -12.83
C VAL A 150 -1.20 27.60 -13.77
N SER A 151 -0.75 26.38 -14.09
CA SER A 151 -1.59 25.44 -14.82
C SER A 151 -2.92 25.41 -14.08
N PRO A 152 -4.06 25.68 -14.74
CA PRO A 152 -5.33 25.57 -14.06
C PRO A 152 -5.37 24.20 -13.39
N PRO A 153 -5.95 24.07 -12.17
CA PRO A 153 -6.19 22.76 -11.58
C PRO A 153 -6.77 21.89 -12.67
N GLY A 154 -6.19 20.70 -12.89
CA GLY A 154 -6.67 19.81 -13.94
C GLY A 154 -8.18 19.68 -13.84
N ASN A 155 -8.89 19.69 -14.97
CA ASN A 155 -10.33 19.41 -15.00
C ASN A 155 -10.57 17.90 -14.78
N GLY A 156 -9.93 17.34 -13.74
CA GLY A 156 -10.14 15.97 -13.35
C GLY A 156 -11.59 15.76 -12.92
N ILE A 157 -12.04 14.50 -13.01
CA ILE A 157 -13.40 14.09 -12.63
C ILE A 157 -13.68 14.52 -11.18
N LEU A 158 -12.72 14.26 -10.29
CA LEU A 158 -12.80 14.53 -8.87
C LEU A 158 -12.04 15.79 -8.48
N LYS A 159 -12.59 16.55 -7.54
CA LYS A 159 -11.97 17.78 -7.03
C LYS A 159 -11.67 17.67 -5.55
N PRO A 160 -10.42 17.89 -5.11
CA PRO A 160 -10.07 17.82 -3.70
C PRO A 160 -10.78 18.93 -2.92
N TYR A 161 -11.22 18.57 -1.72
CA TYR A 161 -11.96 19.40 -0.79
C TYR A 161 -11.42 19.12 0.62
N LEU A 162 -11.15 20.17 1.40
CA LEU A 162 -10.65 20.02 2.76
C LEU A 162 -11.82 20.09 3.74
N LEU A 163 -12.06 18.99 4.47
CA LEU A 163 -13.12 18.90 5.48
C LEU A 163 -12.69 19.35 6.86
N THR A 164 -11.50 18.91 7.28
CA THR A 164 -10.99 19.09 8.64
C THR A 164 -9.48 19.36 8.60
N HIS A 165 -9.00 20.10 9.60
CA HIS A 165 -7.58 20.39 9.80
C HIS A 165 -6.92 19.46 10.81
N ILE A 166 -7.65 18.46 11.31
CA ILE A 166 -7.16 17.53 12.32
C ILE A 166 -6.46 16.36 11.62
N ALA A 167 -5.22 16.11 12.01
CA ALA A 167 -4.41 15.00 11.52
C ALA A 167 -4.45 13.80 12.48
N HIS A 168 -4.43 12.61 11.91
CA HIS A 168 -3.95 11.43 12.59
C HIS A 168 -2.43 11.56 12.80
N GLU A 169 -1.91 11.16 13.95
CA GLU A 169 -0.49 11.28 14.28
C GLU A 169 -0.03 10.00 14.99
N GLU A 170 0.89 9.25 14.37
CA GLU A 170 1.51 8.07 14.98
C GLU A 170 2.55 8.45 16.02
N ASP A 171 2.88 7.49 16.87
CA ASP A 171 4.02 7.61 17.79
C ASP A 171 5.36 7.28 17.10
N ASP A 172 6.45 7.35 17.87
CA ASP A 172 7.81 7.06 17.40
C ASP A 172 8.27 5.63 17.73
N PHE A 173 7.34 4.71 18.01
CA PHE A 173 7.67 3.33 18.34
C PHE A 173 8.34 2.63 17.15
N ASN A 174 9.44 1.91 17.44
CA ASN A 174 10.19 1.18 16.43
C ASN A 174 10.24 -0.32 16.77
N ALA A 175 9.37 -1.09 16.12
CA ALA A 175 9.24 -2.53 16.31
C ALA A 175 10.52 -3.32 15.96
N PHE A 176 11.35 -2.81 15.04
CA PHE A 176 12.59 -3.49 14.62
C PHE A 176 13.62 -3.58 15.74
N ASN A 177 13.54 -2.74 16.78
CA ASN A 177 14.40 -2.87 17.96
C ASN A 177 14.13 -4.15 18.76
N ARG A 178 12.93 -4.72 18.59
CA ARG A 178 12.45 -5.89 19.31
C ARG A 178 12.42 -7.14 18.44
N GLU A 179 11.94 -7.00 17.21
CA GLU A 179 11.87 -8.06 16.20
C GLU A 179 12.66 -7.62 14.97
N GLN A 180 13.96 -7.90 14.98
CA GLN A 180 14.90 -7.28 14.04
C GLN A 180 14.76 -7.74 12.59
N LEU A 181 14.14 -8.90 12.38
CA LEU A 181 14.09 -9.56 11.08
C LEU A 181 12.72 -9.51 10.40
N ILE A 182 11.72 -8.84 11.01
CA ILE A 182 10.41 -8.63 10.35
C ILE A 182 10.56 -7.66 9.16
N PRO A 183 9.87 -7.89 8.04
CA PRO A 183 10.01 -7.06 6.84
C PRO A 183 9.49 -5.62 7.01
N HIS A 184 8.41 -5.47 7.78
CA HIS A 184 7.73 -4.21 8.05
C HIS A 184 7.16 -4.18 9.47
N MET A 185 6.89 -2.97 10.00
CA MET A 185 6.20 -2.81 11.27
C MET A 185 4.72 -3.15 11.13
N LEU A 186 4.11 -3.54 12.25
CA LEU A 186 2.70 -3.91 12.35
C LEU A 186 1.98 -3.06 13.42
N THR A 187 2.52 -1.87 13.69
CA THR A 187 2.13 -0.94 14.76
C THR A 187 1.73 0.44 14.23
N THR A 188 1.46 0.52 12.92
CA THR A 188 1.11 1.78 12.23
C THR A 188 -0.01 1.53 11.21
N GLU A 189 -1.02 0.79 11.66
CA GLU A 189 -2.06 0.20 10.80
C GLU A 189 -3.29 1.10 10.69
N GLY A 190 -3.51 1.99 11.67
CA GLY A 190 -4.59 2.98 11.66
C GLY A 190 -4.39 4.09 10.62
N PRO A 191 -5.32 5.06 10.52
CA PRO A 191 -6.50 5.18 11.38
C PRO A 191 -7.66 4.27 10.97
N ALA A 192 -8.38 3.75 11.96
CA ALA A 192 -9.76 3.27 11.79
C ALA A 192 -10.67 4.36 11.19
N PHE A 193 -11.65 3.97 10.38
CA PHE A 193 -12.54 4.95 9.74
C PHE A 193 -13.93 4.39 9.44
N ALA A 194 -14.97 5.06 9.93
CA ALA A 194 -16.37 4.68 9.74
C ALA A 194 -17.24 5.88 9.32
N VAL A 195 -18.26 5.64 8.52
CA VAL A 195 -19.22 6.66 8.04
C VAL A 195 -20.64 6.14 8.24
N GLY A 196 -21.54 6.98 8.74
CA GLY A 196 -22.94 6.64 8.98
C GLY A 196 -23.74 7.81 9.54
N ASP A 197 -25.06 7.81 9.35
CA ASP A 197 -25.96 8.78 9.96
C ASP A 197 -26.26 8.37 11.41
N ILE A 198 -25.48 8.90 12.35
CA ILE A 198 -25.53 8.49 13.75
C ILE A 198 -26.56 9.28 14.58
N ASN A 199 -27.14 10.33 14.01
CA ASN A 199 -28.06 11.22 14.71
C ASN A 199 -29.48 11.25 14.08
N GLY A 200 -29.67 10.56 12.96
CA GLY A 200 -30.96 10.36 12.30
C GLY A 200 -31.44 11.56 11.47
N ASP A 201 -30.56 12.48 11.10
CA ASP A 201 -30.92 13.68 10.33
C ASP A 201 -30.82 13.49 8.80
N ASN A 202 -30.53 12.27 8.34
CA ASN A 202 -30.26 11.88 6.95
C ASN A 202 -28.97 12.48 6.35
N LEU A 203 -28.07 12.99 7.19
CA LEU A 203 -26.73 13.38 6.81
C LEU A 203 -25.75 12.39 7.40
N ASP A 204 -24.80 11.93 6.58
CA ASP A 204 -23.82 10.99 7.08
C ASP A 204 -22.73 11.75 7.86
N ASP A 205 -22.40 11.20 9.03
CA ASP A 205 -21.33 11.63 9.92
C ASP A 205 -20.13 10.68 9.75
N PHE A 206 -18.99 11.00 10.35
CA PHE A 206 -17.83 10.09 10.29
C PHE A 206 -17.01 10.03 11.58
N PHE A 207 -16.49 8.84 11.86
CA PHE A 207 -15.52 8.57 12.91
C PHE A 207 -14.13 8.37 12.31
N ILE A 208 -13.11 8.93 12.96
CA ILE A 208 -11.71 8.62 12.70
C ILE A 208 -11.04 8.17 13.99
N GLY A 209 -10.42 6.99 13.95
CA GLY A 209 -9.66 6.42 15.05
C GLY A 209 -8.36 7.19 15.30
N GLY A 210 -7.85 7.08 16.52
CA GLY A 210 -6.54 7.61 16.89
C GLY A 210 -5.47 6.53 16.98
N ALA A 211 -4.23 6.91 16.70
CA ALA A 211 -3.08 6.12 17.12
C ALA A 211 -2.96 6.12 18.65
N LYS A 212 -2.03 5.32 19.17
CA LYS A 212 -1.78 5.28 20.60
C LYS A 212 -1.39 6.66 21.16
N GLY A 213 -2.08 7.05 22.22
CA GLY A 213 -1.99 8.37 22.85
C GLY A 213 -2.96 9.41 22.27
N GLN A 214 -3.61 9.12 21.14
CA GLN A 214 -4.57 9.97 20.46
C GLN A 214 -5.98 9.39 20.60
N ALA A 215 -6.93 10.18 21.13
CA ALA A 215 -8.32 9.75 21.18
C ALA A 215 -8.95 9.78 19.77
N GLY A 216 -9.77 8.76 19.48
CA GLY A 216 -10.67 8.79 18.32
C GLY A 216 -11.62 9.99 18.36
N ARG A 217 -12.14 10.38 17.19
CA ARG A 217 -12.95 11.59 17.02
C ARG A 217 -14.15 11.32 16.14
N LEU A 218 -15.25 11.99 16.46
CA LEU A 218 -16.51 11.87 15.76
C LEU A 218 -16.87 13.24 15.17
N PHE A 219 -17.08 13.28 13.86
CA PHE A 219 -17.37 14.51 13.13
C PHE A 219 -18.81 14.49 12.65
N ILE A 220 -19.58 15.45 13.17
CA ILE A 220 -21.00 15.58 12.85
C ILE A 220 -21.17 16.62 11.75
N GLN A 221 -21.83 16.21 10.67
CA GLN A 221 -22.21 17.05 9.56
C GLN A 221 -23.31 18.02 10.00
N LYS A 222 -23.19 19.27 9.57
CA LYS A 222 -24.24 20.28 9.72
C LYS A 222 -25.00 20.43 8.42
N ALA A 223 -26.21 20.98 8.52
CA ALA A 223 -27.07 21.27 7.37
C ALA A 223 -26.46 22.24 6.33
N ASP A 224 -25.36 22.93 6.64
CA ASP A 224 -24.60 23.78 5.72
C ASP A 224 -23.42 23.06 5.03
N GLY A 225 -23.22 21.76 5.32
CA GLY A 225 -22.14 20.92 4.80
C GLY A 225 -20.82 21.02 5.57
N SER A 226 -20.75 21.86 6.61
CA SER A 226 -19.59 21.91 7.52
C SER A 226 -19.65 20.80 8.57
N PHE A 227 -18.51 20.50 9.19
CA PHE A 227 -18.40 19.48 10.23
C PHE A 227 -17.93 20.09 11.55
N TYR A 228 -18.36 19.51 12.67
CA TYR A 228 -17.78 19.79 13.98
C TYR A 228 -17.40 18.50 14.69
N ASN A 229 -16.32 18.55 15.48
CA ASN A 229 -15.88 17.43 16.30
C ASN A 229 -16.72 17.33 17.58
N LEU A 230 -17.44 16.22 17.76
CA LEU A 230 -18.17 15.88 18.97
C LEU A 230 -17.23 15.18 19.95
N LEU A 231 -17.01 15.79 21.12
CA LEU A 231 -16.15 15.23 22.15
C LEU A 231 -16.89 14.17 22.98
N ILE A 232 -16.33 12.98 23.04
CA ILE A 232 -16.86 11.85 23.80
C ILE A 232 -15.85 11.45 24.89
N ASN A 233 -16.24 11.55 26.15
CA ASN A 233 -15.34 11.29 27.29
C ASN A 233 -14.78 9.86 27.32
N ASP A 234 -15.53 8.88 26.82
CA ASP A 234 -15.07 7.49 26.79
C ASP A 234 -13.95 7.28 25.75
N PHE A 235 -13.90 8.06 24.67
CA PHE A 235 -12.79 8.02 23.70
C PHE A 235 -11.48 8.48 24.34
N GLU A 236 -11.54 9.53 25.17
CA GLU A 236 -10.36 10.02 25.91
C GLU A 236 -9.81 8.99 26.91
N LYS A 237 -10.67 8.15 27.50
CA LYS A 237 -10.23 7.07 28.40
C LYS A 237 -9.52 5.95 27.62
N HIS A 238 -9.90 5.74 26.37
CA HIS A 238 -9.39 4.65 25.54
C HIS A 238 -8.29 5.09 24.56
N LYS A 239 -7.82 6.34 24.62
CA LYS A 239 -6.79 6.88 23.72
C LYS A 239 -5.46 6.12 23.70
N PHE A 240 -5.20 5.22 24.64
CA PHE A 240 -3.98 4.41 24.67
C PHE A 240 -4.11 3.10 23.88
N SER A 241 -5.27 2.82 23.30
CA SER A 241 -5.46 1.79 22.29
C SER A 241 -5.18 2.39 20.91
N GLU A 242 -4.53 1.65 20.02
CA GLU A 242 -4.37 2.01 18.61
C GLU A 242 -5.61 1.56 17.84
N ASP A 243 -6.39 2.51 17.31
CA ASP A 243 -7.63 2.22 16.58
C ASP A 243 -7.30 1.83 15.13
N VAL A 244 -7.51 0.56 14.75
CA VAL A 244 -7.13 0.03 13.42
C VAL A 244 -8.30 -0.20 12.48
N ASP A 245 -9.48 -0.54 12.99
CA ASP A 245 -10.71 -0.61 12.19
C ASP A 245 -11.95 -0.27 13.03
N ALA A 246 -13.01 0.18 12.36
CA ALA A 246 -14.26 0.58 12.99
C ALA A 246 -15.45 0.44 12.05
N ALA A 247 -16.63 0.20 12.62
CA ALA A 247 -17.89 0.14 11.89
C ALA A 247 -19.02 0.79 12.68
N PHE A 248 -19.96 1.39 11.95
CA PHE A 248 -21.25 1.81 12.48
C PHE A 248 -22.31 0.76 12.14
N PHE A 249 -23.10 0.34 13.13
CA PHE A 249 -24.19 -0.63 12.97
C PHE A 249 -25.14 -0.58 14.16
N ASP A 250 -26.36 -1.09 14.02
CA ASP A 250 -27.33 -1.22 15.12
C ASP A 250 -27.03 -2.51 15.89
N ALA A 251 -26.52 -2.40 17.12
CA ALA A 251 -26.08 -3.52 17.94
C ALA A 251 -27.13 -3.97 18.97
N ASP A 252 -28.06 -3.09 19.37
CA ASP A 252 -29.09 -3.39 20.39
C ASP A 252 -30.54 -3.30 19.88
N GLY A 253 -30.72 -3.12 18.57
CA GLY A 253 -31.99 -3.18 17.87
C GLY A 253 -32.85 -1.93 18.04
N ASP A 254 -32.28 -0.83 18.51
CA ASP A 254 -33.00 0.42 18.76
C ASP A 254 -33.07 1.36 17.54
N ARG A 255 -32.37 0.99 16.46
CA ARG A 255 -32.27 1.67 15.14
C ARG A 255 -31.41 2.92 15.12
N ASP A 256 -30.65 3.20 16.15
CA ASP A 256 -29.52 4.10 16.00
C ASP A 256 -28.24 3.32 15.68
N LEU A 257 -27.27 4.03 15.11
CA LEU A 257 -25.99 3.42 14.74
C LEU A 257 -25.03 3.52 15.92
N ASP A 258 -24.71 2.37 16.49
CA ASP A 258 -23.64 2.16 17.46
C ASP A 258 -22.28 2.11 16.78
N LEU A 259 -21.22 2.35 17.55
CA LEU A 259 -19.84 2.31 17.06
C LEU A 259 -19.08 1.14 17.67
N ILE A 260 -18.59 0.23 16.85
CA ILE A 260 -17.53 -0.72 17.22
C ILE A 260 -16.19 -0.21 16.75
N VAL A 261 -15.20 -0.20 17.66
CA VAL A 261 -13.80 0.08 17.35
C VAL A 261 -12.96 -1.09 17.84
N VAL A 262 -12.16 -1.66 16.94
CA VAL A 262 -11.19 -2.70 17.28
C VAL A 262 -9.78 -2.13 17.29
N SER A 263 -8.97 -2.65 18.20
CA SER A 263 -7.61 -2.16 18.41
C SER A 263 -6.57 -3.13 17.85
N GLY A 264 -5.51 -2.56 17.31
CA GLY A 264 -4.27 -3.27 17.04
C GLY A 264 -3.19 -2.77 17.99
N GLY A 265 -1.96 -2.81 17.50
CA GLY A 265 -0.78 -2.38 18.23
C GLY A 265 -0.02 -3.56 18.80
N HIS A 266 1.28 -3.57 18.56
CA HIS A 266 2.17 -4.70 18.81
C HIS A 266 3.32 -4.23 19.68
N GLU A 267 3.05 -3.46 20.72
CA GLU A 267 4.09 -2.72 21.45
C GLU A 267 4.45 -3.34 22.80
N ALA A 268 3.48 -3.84 23.57
CA ALA A 268 3.74 -4.42 24.89
C ALA A 268 3.25 -5.88 25.05
N LYS A 269 3.84 -6.59 26.02
CA LYS A 269 3.53 -8.01 26.30
C LYS A 269 2.17 -8.23 26.96
N ASP A 270 1.62 -7.21 27.62
CA ASP A 270 0.38 -7.32 28.39
C ASP A 270 -0.51 -6.11 28.07
N GLU A 271 -1.19 -6.20 26.91
CA GLU A 271 -2.09 -5.16 26.38
C GLU A 271 -3.54 -5.60 26.40
N ARG A 272 -3.89 -6.57 27.26
CA ARG A 272 -5.21 -7.19 27.29
C ARG A 272 -6.33 -6.14 27.30
N ASP A 273 -6.26 -5.18 28.21
CA ASP A 273 -7.26 -4.12 28.37
C ASP A 273 -7.34 -3.16 27.16
N ARG A 274 -6.26 -3.03 26.37
CA ARG A 274 -6.20 -2.17 25.18
C ARG A 274 -6.74 -2.86 23.93
N LEU A 275 -6.65 -4.20 23.91
CA LEU A 275 -7.01 -5.06 22.79
C LEU A 275 -8.43 -5.64 22.91
N VAL A 276 -9.18 -5.27 23.95
CA VAL A 276 -10.62 -5.57 24.03
C VAL A 276 -11.36 -4.75 22.96
N PRO A 277 -12.21 -5.37 22.12
CA PRO A 277 -13.10 -4.63 21.24
C PRO A 277 -13.95 -3.62 22.02
N ARG A 278 -14.13 -2.42 21.49
CA ARG A 278 -14.84 -1.33 22.17
C ARG A 278 -16.14 -1.01 21.46
N LEU A 279 -17.26 -1.45 22.03
CA LEU A 279 -18.60 -1.04 21.61
C LEU A 279 -19.02 0.21 22.37
N TYR A 280 -19.44 1.23 21.65
CA TYR A 280 -20.07 2.42 22.19
C TYR A 280 -21.51 2.45 21.72
N LEU A 281 -22.42 2.22 22.66
CA LEU A 281 -23.85 2.30 22.39
C LEU A 281 -24.24 3.75 22.19
N ASN A 282 -24.98 4.02 21.13
CA ASN A 282 -25.54 5.31 20.83
C ASN A 282 -26.94 5.42 21.46
N ASN A 283 -27.38 6.65 21.67
CA ASN A 283 -28.75 6.94 22.06
C ASN A 283 -29.07 8.34 21.52
N GLY A 284 -29.43 8.39 20.24
CA GLY A 284 -29.75 9.64 19.55
C GLY A 284 -28.58 10.64 19.49
N GLY A 285 -27.37 10.15 19.22
CA GLY A 285 -26.13 10.92 19.13
C GLY A 285 -25.29 10.96 20.42
N VAL A 286 -25.73 10.29 21.49
CA VAL A 286 -25.01 10.22 22.77
C VAL A 286 -24.36 8.85 22.93
N PHE A 287 -23.05 8.78 22.68
CA PHE A 287 -22.28 7.54 22.77
C PHE A 287 -21.82 7.24 24.20
N LYS A 288 -21.94 5.97 24.61
CA LYS A 288 -21.48 5.45 25.89
C LYS A 288 -20.84 4.07 25.74
N TYR A 289 -19.69 3.88 26.35
CA TYR A 289 -18.99 2.59 26.32
C TYR A 289 -19.79 1.47 27.03
N ALA A 290 -19.97 0.34 26.34
CA ALA A 290 -20.59 -0.87 26.85
C ALA A 290 -19.54 -1.85 27.40
N ALA A 291 -19.15 -1.66 28.66
CA ALA A 291 -18.05 -2.41 29.29
C ALA A 291 -18.23 -3.93 29.36
N ASN A 292 -19.47 -4.43 29.27
CA ASN A 292 -19.78 -5.85 29.35
C ASN A 292 -20.19 -6.45 27.98
N ALA A 293 -19.99 -5.71 26.88
CA ALA A 293 -20.35 -6.18 25.54
C ALA A 293 -19.54 -7.42 25.13
N PHE A 294 -18.31 -7.57 25.64
CA PHE A 294 -17.39 -8.65 25.29
C PHE A 294 -16.81 -9.30 26.55
N GLU A 295 -17.05 -10.60 26.74
CA GLU A 295 -16.49 -11.37 27.86
C GLU A 295 -15.24 -12.14 27.42
N ASP A 296 -14.10 -11.89 28.07
CA ASP A 296 -12.82 -12.56 27.83
C ASP A 296 -12.28 -12.49 26.38
N ILE A 297 -12.75 -11.54 25.57
CA ILE A 297 -12.27 -11.31 24.19
C ILE A 297 -11.25 -10.16 24.18
N PHE A 298 -10.05 -10.47 23.69
CA PHE A 298 -8.99 -9.50 23.44
C PHE A 298 -8.16 -10.01 22.27
N VAL A 299 -7.86 -9.14 21.32
CA VAL A 299 -7.23 -9.54 20.06
C VAL A 299 -6.46 -8.38 19.44
N ASN A 300 -5.32 -8.72 18.84
CA ASN A 300 -4.59 -7.78 17.97
C ASN A 300 -5.33 -7.73 16.63
N ALA A 301 -6.40 -6.94 16.60
CA ALA A 301 -7.31 -6.92 15.47
C ALA A 301 -6.64 -6.31 14.24
N SER A 302 -7.14 -6.66 13.08
CA SER A 302 -6.83 -6.00 11.81
C SER A 302 -8.06 -5.42 11.14
N CYS A 303 -9.21 -6.06 11.33
CA CYS A 303 -10.48 -5.66 10.74
C CYS A 303 -11.66 -6.11 11.60
N VAL A 304 -12.79 -5.42 11.44
CA VAL A 304 -14.10 -5.81 11.97
C VAL A 304 -15.14 -5.76 10.86
N LYS A 305 -15.92 -6.84 10.70
CA LYS A 305 -16.95 -6.95 9.66
C LYS A 305 -18.28 -7.33 10.29
N VAL A 306 -19.29 -6.49 10.06
CA VAL A 306 -20.65 -6.66 10.57
C VAL A 306 -21.46 -7.49 9.57
N CYS A 307 -22.19 -8.50 10.05
CA CYS A 307 -23.17 -9.26 9.27
C CYS A 307 -24.09 -10.03 10.23
N ASP A 308 -25.37 -10.15 9.93
CA ASP A 308 -26.25 -11.18 10.49
C ASP A 308 -25.89 -12.52 9.83
N TYR A 309 -24.98 -13.30 10.44
CA TYR A 309 -24.45 -14.53 9.81
C TYR A 309 -25.35 -15.74 10.00
N ASP A 310 -26.22 -15.73 11.02
CA ASP A 310 -27.16 -16.82 11.30
C ASP A 310 -28.62 -16.51 10.95
N LEU A 311 -28.87 -15.34 10.37
CA LEU A 311 -30.16 -14.88 9.86
C LEU A 311 -31.23 -14.76 10.95
N ASP A 312 -30.82 -14.43 12.17
CA ASP A 312 -31.72 -14.26 13.32
C ASP A 312 -32.25 -12.82 13.47
N GLY A 313 -31.72 -11.88 12.66
CA GLY A 313 -32.12 -10.49 12.60
C GLY A 313 -31.24 -9.55 13.44
N ASP A 314 -30.27 -10.08 14.19
CA ASP A 314 -29.30 -9.30 14.94
C ASP A 314 -27.96 -9.22 14.17
N ASN A 315 -27.29 -8.07 14.23
CA ASN A 315 -25.99 -7.92 13.57
C ASN A 315 -24.87 -8.55 14.41
N ASP A 316 -24.15 -9.52 13.84
CA ASP A 316 -22.98 -10.18 14.41
C ASP A 316 -21.67 -9.58 13.92
N LEU A 317 -20.55 -10.04 14.49
CA LEU A 317 -19.22 -9.53 14.16
C LEU A 317 -18.24 -10.66 13.80
N PHE A 318 -17.53 -10.49 12.68
CA PHE A 318 -16.23 -11.13 12.47
C PHE A 318 -15.11 -10.15 12.81
N ILE A 319 -14.16 -10.57 13.65
CA ILE A 319 -12.95 -9.80 13.99
C ILE A 319 -11.72 -10.58 13.53
N GLY A 320 -11.08 -10.07 12.49
CA GLY A 320 -9.84 -10.59 11.93
C GLY A 320 -8.62 -10.14 12.73
N ALA A 321 -7.54 -10.92 12.65
CA ALA A 321 -6.28 -10.60 13.31
C ALA A 321 -5.11 -10.95 12.38
N SER A 322 -4.09 -10.09 12.34
CA SER A 322 -2.91 -10.30 11.50
C SER A 322 -1.64 -10.65 12.28
N VAL A 323 -1.61 -10.44 13.60
CA VAL A 323 -0.35 -10.51 14.37
C VAL A 323 -0.46 -11.30 15.66
N MET A 324 0.57 -12.10 15.92
CA MET A 324 0.89 -12.59 17.26
C MET A 324 2.15 -11.89 17.78
N PRO A 325 2.11 -11.27 18.98
CA PRO A 325 3.30 -10.76 19.68
C PRO A 325 4.52 -11.69 19.58
N PHE A 326 5.63 -11.17 19.02
CA PHE A 326 6.92 -11.88 18.88
C PHE A 326 6.95 -13.08 17.93
N LEU A 327 5.88 -13.33 17.17
CA LEU A 327 5.66 -14.53 16.37
C LEU A 327 5.11 -14.16 14.98
N TYR A 328 5.73 -13.20 14.31
CA TYR A 328 5.37 -12.83 12.94
C TYR A 328 5.39 -14.06 12.01
N GLY A 329 4.36 -14.24 11.19
CA GLY A 329 4.18 -15.46 10.39
C GLY A 329 3.31 -16.54 11.05
N MET A 330 3.07 -16.48 12.37
CA MET A 330 2.12 -17.38 13.02
C MET A 330 0.70 -16.86 12.93
N SER A 331 -0.24 -17.70 12.50
CA SER A 331 -1.65 -17.34 12.41
C SER A 331 -2.25 -17.00 13.78
N PRO A 332 -2.67 -15.75 14.04
CA PRO A 332 -3.37 -15.39 15.28
C PRO A 332 -4.78 -15.96 15.35
N VAL A 333 -5.45 -15.75 16.48
CA VAL A 333 -6.86 -16.12 16.65
C VAL A 333 -7.74 -15.03 16.07
N SER A 334 -8.73 -15.42 15.27
CA SER A 334 -9.82 -14.56 14.81
C SER A 334 -11.13 -15.01 15.46
N PHE A 335 -12.07 -14.08 15.59
CA PHE A 335 -13.32 -14.31 16.30
C PHE A 335 -14.53 -14.16 15.38
N LEU A 336 -15.48 -15.07 15.50
CA LEU A 336 -16.86 -14.88 15.07
C LEU A 336 -17.68 -14.71 16.34
N LEU A 337 -18.40 -13.60 16.43
CA LEU A 337 -19.07 -13.17 17.65
C LEU A 337 -20.56 -12.99 17.35
N ARG A 338 -21.39 -13.81 18.00
CA ARG A 338 -22.84 -13.75 17.85
C ARG A 338 -23.43 -12.72 18.80
N ASN A 339 -24.26 -11.82 18.31
CA ASN A 339 -25.01 -10.85 19.09
C ASN A 339 -26.27 -11.49 19.70
N ASN A 340 -26.85 -10.87 20.71
CA ASN A 340 -28.11 -11.29 21.32
C ASN A 340 -29.22 -10.26 21.19
N GLY A 341 -29.04 -9.31 20.27
CA GLY A 341 -29.96 -8.20 20.02
C GLY A 341 -29.98 -7.15 21.12
N LYS A 342 -28.95 -7.11 21.99
CA LYS A 342 -28.83 -6.16 23.11
C LYS A 342 -27.42 -5.60 23.26
N GLY A 343 -26.62 -5.64 22.19
CA GLY A 343 -25.23 -5.20 22.20
C GLY A 343 -24.31 -6.03 23.09
N THR A 344 -24.60 -7.33 23.27
CA THR A 344 -23.73 -8.26 24.00
C THR A 344 -23.37 -9.44 23.10
N PHE A 345 -22.09 -9.79 23.05
CA PHE A 345 -21.54 -10.71 22.06
C PHE A 345 -20.95 -11.97 22.69
N GLU A 346 -21.31 -13.13 22.15
CA GLU A 346 -20.78 -14.43 22.53
C GLU A 346 -19.83 -14.97 21.45
N ASN A 347 -18.67 -15.50 21.86
CA ASN A 347 -17.75 -16.15 20.94
C ASN A 347 -18.30 -17.49 20.41
N VAL A 348 -18.51 -17.56 19.09
CA VAL A 348 -18.92 -18.79 18.39
C VAL A 348 -17.72 -19.74 18.29
N LYS A 349 -17.75 -20.83 19.06
CA LYS A 349 -16.65 -21.81 19.08
C LYS A 349 -16.72 -22.72 17.85
N ASN A 350 -15.55 -23.06 17.29
CA ASN A 350 -15.43 -23.98 16.15
C ASN A 350 -16.16 -23.57 14.87
N TRP A 351 -16.37 -22.27 14.64
CA TRP A 351 -17.04 -21.80 13.43
C TRP A 351 -16.34 -22.25 12.14
N LEU A 352 -15.01 -22.49 12.17
CA LEU A 352 -14.22 -23.04 11.06
C LEU A 352 -13.86 -24.53 11.24
N GLY A 353 -14.70 -25.30 11.94
CA GLY A 353 -14.47 -26.73 12.21
C GLY A 353 -13.32 -27.02 13.19
N ASN A 354 -12.98 -28.31 13.34
CA ASN A 354 -11.89 -28.76 14.21
C ASN A 354 -10.53 -28.51 13.53
N SER A 355 -9.69 -27.66 14.09
CA SER A 355 -8.29 -27.57 13.66
C SER A 355 -7.50 -28.83 14.02
N GLU A 356 -6.47 -29.19 13.23
CA GLU A 356 -5.55 -30.30 13.55
C GLU A 356 -4.90 -30.14 14.93
N PHE A 357 -4.74 -28.90 15.37
CA PHE A 357 -4.44 -28.58 16.77
C PHE A 357 -5.72 -28.71 17.57
N ASN A 358 -5.77 -29.69 18.46
CA ASN A 358 -6.92 -30.03 19.30
C ASN A 358 -7.21 -28.94 20.36
N ASN A 359 -7.52 -27.71 19.92
CA ASN A 359 -7.92 -26.57 20.74
C ASN A 359 -9.16 -25.90 20.12
N PRO A 360 -10.36 -26.50 20.29
CA PRO A 360 -11.64 -26.02 19.76
C PRO A 360 -12.11 -24.65 20.28
N THR A 361 -11.26 -23.92 21.01
CA THR A 361 -11.58 -22.59 21.56
C THR A 361 -10.90 -21.44 20.82
N ARG A 362 -10.04 -21.70 19.83
CA ARG A 362 -9.19 -20.68 19.17
C ARG A 362 -9.00 -20.94 17.68
N VAL A 363 -9.93 -20.46 16.85
CA VAL A 363 -9.87 -20.57 15.38
C VAL A 363 -8.79 -19.64 14.82
N ARG A 364 -7.92 -20.17 13.95
CA ARG A 364 -6.75 -19.46 13.38
C ARG A 364 -6.76 -19.55 11.85
N PRO A 365 -7.54 -18.69 11.16
CA PRO A 365 -7.72 -18.80 9.71
C PRO A 365 -6.52 -18.30 8.88
N GLY A 366 -5.54 -17.65 9.51
CA GLY A 366 -4.38 -17.02 8.86
C GLY A 366 -4.03 -15.70 9.52
N MET A 367 -3.06 -14.97 8.96
CA MET A 367 -2.77 -13.57 9.34
C MET A 367 -3.69 -12.62 8.57
N VAL A 368 -4.98 -12.66 8.91
CA VAL A 368 -6.03 -11.90 8.24
C VAL A 368 -5.74 -10.40 8.36
N LYS A 369 -5.80 -9.67 7.24
CA LYS A 369 -5.75 -8.21 7.18
C LYS A 369 -7.14 -7.63 6.93
N ASP A 370 -7.93 -8.27 6.06
CA ASP A 370 -9.25 -7.81 5.69
C ASP A 370 -10.18 -8.98 5.32
N ALA A 371 -11.48 -8.71 5.28
CA ALA A 371 -12.50 -9.70 4.98
C ALA A 371 -13.75 -9.06 4.36
N VAL A 372 -14.51 -9.86 3.61
CA VAL A 372 -15.80 -9.45 3.03
C VAL A 372 -16.83 -10.57 3.15
N TRP A 373 -18.04 -10.19 3.56
CA TRP A 373 -19.23 -11.03 3.53
C TRP A 373 -19.87 -10.98 2.15
N THR A 374 -20.28 -12.12 1.61
CA THR A 374 -20.85 -12.23 0.26
C THR A 374 -21.78 -13.44 0.18
N ASN A 375 -22.50 -13.61 -0.92
CA ASN A 375 -23.24 -14.83 -1.22
C ASN A 375 -22.71 -15.39 -2.54
N LEU A 376 -21.81 -16.38 -2.47
CA LEU A 376 -21.10 -16.90 -3.64
C LEU A 376 -21.92 -17.93 -4.43
N ASN A 377 -22.73 -18.71 -3.72
CA ASN A 377 -23.43 -19.87 -4.29
C ASN A 377 -24.94 -19.60 -4.54
N GLY A 378 -25.46 -18.46 -4.09
CA GLY A 378 -26.86 -18.05 -4.25
C GLY A 378 -27.84 -18.62 -3.21
N ASP A 379 -27.37 -19.25 -2.12
CA ASP A 379 -28.22 -19.89 -1.11
C ASP A 379 -28.73 -18.93 -0.01
N GLN A 380 -28.27 -17.67 -0.03
CA GLN A 380 -28.59 -16.59 0.91
C GLN A 380 -27.86 -16.67 2.26
N LEU A 381 -27.02 -17.68 2.47
CA LEU A 381 -26.12 -17.75 3.61
C LEU A 381 -24.90 -16.84 3.35
N PRO A 382 -24.50 -15.98 4.31
CA PRO A 382 -23.30 -15.16 4.16
C PRO A 382 -22.02 -15.98 4.20
N ASP A 383 -21.36 -16.08 3.04
CA ASP A 383 -20.01 -16.61 2.89
C ASP A 383 -18.97 -15.56 3.28
N LEU A 384 -17.81 -16.02 3.72
CA LEU A 384 -16.71 -15.15 4.15
C LEU A 384 -15.48 -15.36 3.28
N ILE A 385 -14.97 -14.28 2.68
CA ILE A 385 -13.66 -14.28 2.01
C ILE A 385 -12.67 -13.52 2.87
N LEU A 386 -11.52 -14.14 3.13
CA LEU A 386 -10.44 -13.60 3.93
C LEU A 386 -9.20 -13.33 3.09
N VAL A 387 -8.53 -12.22 3.35
CA VAL A 387 -7.24 -11.89 2.77
C VAL A 387 -6.28 -11.45 3.86
N GLY A 388 -4.99 -11.76 3.69
CA GLY A 388 -3.97 -11.45 4.69
C GLY A 388 -2.55 -11.74 4.22
N GLU A 389 -1.61 -11.64 5.15
CA GLU A 389 -0.21 -11.94 4.87
C GLU A 389 0.10 -13.43 4.97
N TRP A 390 1.01 -13.92 4.12
CA TRP A 390 1.49 -15.30 4.14
C TRP A 390 0.39 -16.37 3.99
N MET A 391 -0.74 -15.99 3.41
CA MET A 391 -1.90 -16.85 3.23
C MET A 391 -2.53 -16.63 1.85
N PRO A 392 -3.26 -17.61 1.31
CA PRO A 392 -3.98 -17.43 0.06
C PRO A 392 -5.22 -16.55 0.28
N ILE A 393 -5.77 -16.02 -0.81
CA ILE A 393 -7.13 -15.49 -0.79
C ILE A 393 -8.05 -16.66 -0.43
N THR A 394 -8.63 -16.60 0.77
CA THR A 394 -9.25 -17.76 1.42
C THR A 394 -10.76 -17.66 1.34
N VAL A 395 -11.40 -18.70 0.78
CA VAL A 395 -12.87 -18.77 0.63
C VAL A 395 -13.44 -19.69 1.69
N LEU A 396 -14.28 -19.14 2.57
CA LEU A 396 -14.98 -19.87 3.61
C LEU A 396 -16.48 -19.87 3.29
N MET A 397 -16.96 -21.00 2.78
CA MET A 397 -18.36 -21.20 2.42
C MET A 397 -19.17 -21.55 3.66
N GLN A 398 -20.22 -20.79 3.94
CA GLN A 398 -21.09 -21.08 5.07
C GLN A 398 -21.91 -22.34 4.79
N GLN A 399 -22.14 -23.14 5.82
CA GLN A 399 -22.93 -24.37 5.77
C GLN A 399 -24.30 -24.13 6.42
N PRO A 400 -25.32 -24.97 6.14
CA PRO A 400 -26.65 -24.81 6.74
C PRO A 400 -26.73 -24.88 8.27
N ASP A 401 -25.67 -25.34 8.94
CA ASP A 401 -25.53 -25.32 10.40
C ASP A 401 -24.76 -24.09 10.93
N HIS A 402 -24.54 -23.10 10.07
CA HIS A 402 -23.77 -21.87 10.28
C HIS A 402 -22.28 -22.07 10.60
N SER A 403 -21.77 -23.29 10.41
CA SER A 403 -20.32 -23.53 10.36
C SER A 403 -19.76 -23.14 8.98
N PHE A 404 -18.44 -23.03 8.88
CA PHE A 404 -17.74 -22.65 7.65
C PHE A 404 -16.84 -23.77 7.18
N LYS A 405 -16.87 -24.01 5.86
CA LYS A 405 -15.97 -24.93 5.18
C LYS A 405 -14.99 -24.13 4.32
N ASN A 406 -13.70 -24.38 4.48
CA ASN A 406 -12.69 -23.82 3.59
C ASN A 406 -12.81 -24.46 2.20
N GLN A 407 -13.11 -23.65 1.18
CA GLN A 407 -13.25 -24.04 -0.21
C GLN A 407 -12.25 -23.34 -1.14
N THR A 408 -11.15 -22.85 -0.58
CA THR A 408 -10.12 -22.10 -1.31
C THR A 408 -9.58 -22.86 -2.53
N THR A 409 -9.44 -24.19 -2.41
CA THR A 409 -8.93 -25.03 -3.50
C THR A 409 -9.97 -25.21 -4.60
N GLU A 410 -11.23 -25.44 -4.22
CA GLU A 410 -12.37 -25.61 -5.13
C GLU A 410 -12.59 -24.35 -5.97
N TYR A 411 -12.35 -23.17 -5.41
CA TYR A 411 -12.43 -21.90 -6.11
C TYR A 411 -11.15 -21.51 -6.89
N GLY A 412 -10.13 -22.38 -6.91
CA GLY A 412 -8.91 -22.20 -7.72
C GLY A 412 -7.87 -21.25 -7.12
N LEU A 413 -7.92 -20.98 -5.81
CA LEU A 413 -7.11 -19.94 -5.15
C LEU A 413 -5.96 -20.49 -4.30
N ASN A 414 -5.67 -21.80 -4.33
CA ASN A 414 -4.66 -22.44 -3.48
C ASN A 414 -3.22 -21.88 -3.66
N ASN A 415 -2.87 -21.35 -4.84
CA ASN A 415 -1.54 -20.79 -5.15
C ASN A 415 -1.53 -19.25 -5.16
N THR A 416 -2.33 -18.65 -4.29
CA THR A 416 -2.43 -17.18 -4.18
C THR A 416 -1.81 -16.66 -2.89
N ASN A 417 -0.85 -17.38 -2.29
CA ASN A 417 -0.20 -16.90 -1.08
C ASN A 417 0.46 -15.55 -1.35
N GLY A 418 0.10 -14.53 -0.58
CA GLY A 418 0.50 -13.15 -0.85
C GLY A 418 0.71 -12.30 0.40
N MET A 419 1.00 -11.02 0.19
CA MET A 419 0.97 -9.98 1.23
C MET A 419 -0.29 -9.14 1.03
N TRP A 420 -1.45 -9.80 1.14
CA TRP A 420 -2.73 -9.17 0.87
C TRP A 420 -3.12 -8.25 2.02
N ASN A 421 -3.61 -7.05 1.69
CA ASN A 421 -3.94 -6.01 2.66
C ASN A 421 -5.43 -5.71 2.73
N THR A 422 -6.15 -5.77 1.61
CA THR A 422 -7.56 -5.37 1.55
C THR A 422 -8.32 -6.07 0.42
N ILE A 423 -9.64 -6.21 0.58
CA ILE A 423 -10.55 -6.80 -0.40
C ILE A 423 -11.85 -6.01 -0.45
N GLU A 424 -12.38 -5.77 -1.65
CA GLU A 424 -13.69 -5.18 -1.87
C GLU A 424 -14.48 -6.00 -2.90
N ALA A 425 -15.78 -6.19 -2.66
CA ALA A 425 -16.67 -6.96 -3.50
C ALA A 425 -17.70 -6.07 -4.23
N ASP A 426 -17.93 -6.32 -5.52
CA ASP A 426 -19.01 -5.71 -6.31
C ASP A 426 -19.24 -6.56 -7.58
N ASP A 427 -20.31 -6.31 -8.32
CA ASP A 427 -20.49 -6.90 -9.67
C ASP A 427 -19.79 -5.99 -10.70
N LEU A 428 -18.60 -6.39 -11.14
CA LEU A 428 -17.71 -5.57 -11.96
C LEU A 428 -17.86 -5.85 -13.46
N ASN A 429 -18.60 -6.89 -13.82
CA ASN A 429 -18.83 -7.32 -15.19
C ASN A 429 -20.33 -7.39 -15.58
N GLY A 430 -21.22 -7.10 -14.64
CA GLY A 430 -22.67 -7.00 -14.85
C GLY A 430 -23.40 -8.34 -14.95
N ASP A 431 -22.81 -9.45 -14.50
CA ASP A 431 -23.41 -10.79 -14.57
C ASP A 431 -24.26 -11.16 -13.35
N GLY A 432 -24.37 -10.25 -12.37
CA GLY A 432 -25.11 -10.43 -11.13
C GLY A 432 -24.42 -11.33 -10.11
N LYS A 433 -23.16 -11.72 -10.33
CA LYS A 433 -22.34 -12.43 -9.36
C LYS A 433 -21.33 -11.48 -8.70
N PRO A 434 -20.93 -11.74 -7.45
CA PRO A 434 -19.89 -10.94 -6.81
C PRO A 434 -18.52 -11.19 -7.44
N ASP A 435 -17.86 -10.13 -7.89
CA ASP A 435 -16.44 -10.08 -8.24
C ASP A 435 -15.66 -9.40 -7.10
N PHE A 436 -14.33 -9.51 -7.10
CA PHE A 436 -13.50 -8.98 -6.00
C PHE A 436 -12.27 -8.26 -6.52
N VAL A 437 -12.00 -7.07 -5.98
CA VAL A 437 -10.70 -6.40 -6.13
C VAL A 437 -9.89 -6.68 -4.88
N VAL A 438 -8.65 -7.17 -5.04
CA VAL A 438 -7.79 -7.57 -3.94
C VAL A 438 -6.45 -6.84 -4.00
N GLY A 439 -6.15 -6.08 -2.96
CA GLY A 439 -4.93 -5.30 -2.81
C GLY A 439 -3.79 -6.10 -2.19
N ASN A 440 -2.62 -6.11 -2.84
CA ASN A 440 -1.39 -6.76 -2.39
C ASN A 440 -0.25 -5.72 -2.25
N LEU A 441 0.98 -6.17 -1.97
CA LEU A 441 2.19 -5.34 -1.91
C LEU A 441 2.54 -4.63 -3.23
N GLY A 442 2.24 -5.28 -4.36
CA GLY A 442 2.63 -4.82 -5.69
C GLY A 442 4.05 -5.24 -6.09
N LEU A 443 4.44 -4.83 -7.30
CA LEU A 443 5.70 -5.22 -7.94
C LEU A 443 6.82 -4.19 -7.75
N ASN A 444 6.54 -3.04 -7.16
CA ASN A 444 7.53 -1.99 -6.90
C ASN A 444 8.17 -2.12 -5.50
N SER A 445 8.68 -3.30 -5.22
CA SER A 445 9.42 -3.60 -4.00
C SER A 445 10.80 -4.19 -4.33
N ARG A 446 11.63 -4.43 -3.32
CA ARG A 446 12.90 -5.17 -3.52
C ARG A 446 12.69 -6.68 -3.65
N ILE A 447 11.59 -7.21 -3.10
CA ILE A 447 11.27 -8.63 -3.10
C ILE A 447 10.48 -9.03 -4.34
N ARG A 448 10.72 -10.25 -4.82
CA ARG A 448 9.98 -10.86 -5.92
C ARG A 448 9.60 -12.26 -5.49
N ALA A 449 8.45 -12.71 -5.97
CA ALA A 449 7.92 -14.03 -5.71
C ALA A 449 7.22 -14.56 -6.96
N SER A 450 7.25 -15.88 -7.11
CA SER A 450 6.44 -16.63 -8.05
C SER A 450 6.31 -18.06 -7.53
N ILE A 451 5.33 -18.83 -8.02
CA ILE A 451 5.14 -20.25 -7.67
C ILE A 451 6.45 -21.07 -7.79
N THR A 452 7.28 -20.77 -8.79
CA THR A 452 8.56 -21.48 -9.00
C THR A 452 9.74 -20.93 -8.20
N LYS A 453 9.63 -19.71 -7.68
CA LYS A 453 10.66 -18.99 -6.93
C LYS A 453 9.99 -18.18 -5.81
N PRO A 454 9.38 -18.87 -4.82
CA PRO A 454 8.60 -18.22 -3.80
C PRO A 454 9.50 -17.38 -2.89
N LEU A 455 8.91 -16.33 -2.30
CA LEU A 455 9.50 -15.71 -1.13
C LEU A 455 9.15 -16.61 0.06
N GLN A 456 10.15 -16.98 0.86
CA GLN A 456 9.98 -17.94 1.95
C GLN A 456 10.38 -17.31 3.28
N MET A 457 9.70 -17.68 4.36
CA MET A 457 10.11 -17.33 5.72
C MET A 457 10.14 -18.58 6.58
N TYR A 458 11.28 -18.81 7.24
CA TYR A 458 11.47 -19.91 8.17
C TYR A 458 11.41 -19.37 9.59
N LEU A 459 10.50 -19.94 10.38
CA LEU A 459 10.26 -19.56 11.77
C LEU A 459 10.69 -20.70 12.71
N GLY A 460 11.59 -20.43 13.66
CA GLY A 460 12.03 -21.42 14.64
C GLY A 460 12.86 -20.79 15.76
N ASP A 461 13.34 -21.60 16.70
CA ASP A 461 14.32 -21.18 17.71
C ASP A 461 15.70 -21.69 17.29
N PHE A 462 16.44 -20.89 16.52
CA PHE A 462 17.67 -21.32 15.86
C PHE A 462 18.92 -21.17 16.73
N ASP A 463 18.83 -20.41 17.81
CA ASP A 463 19.90 -20.26 18.81
C ASP A 463 19.59 -20.90 20.18
N SER A 464 18.41 -21.52 20.31
CA SER A 464 17.94 -22.21 21.52
C SER A 464 17.77 -21.28 22.72
N ASN A 465 17.34 -20.03 22.49
CA ASN A 465 17.11 -19.03 23.54
C ASN A 465 15.64 -18.98 24.03
N GLY A 466 14.75 -19.79 23.44
CA GLY A 466 13.31 -19.84 23.76
C GLY A 466 12.46 -18.78 23.07
N GLY A 467 13.07 -17.90 22.28
CA GLY A 467 12.41 -16.95 21.38
C GLY A 467 12.26 -17.50 19.97
N SER A 468 11.56 -16.75 19.11
CA SER A 468 11.37 -17.14 17.71
C SER A 468 12.19 -16.25 16.78
N ASP A 469 13.02 -16.90 15.97
CA ASP A 469 13.81 -16.32 14.90
C ASP A 469 13.06 -16.44 13.56
N HIS A 470 13.11 -15.37 12.77
CA HIS A 470 12.45 -15.28 11.46
C HIS A 470 13.53 -15.10 10.41
N ILE A 471 13.72 -16.07 9.51
CA ILE A 471 14.68 -15.95 8.42
C ILE A 471 13.94 -15.89 7.10
N LEU A 472 13.80 -14.68 6.57
CA LEU A 472 13.31 -14.44 5.23
C LEU A 472 14.35 -14.89 4.20
N VAL A 473 13.90 -15.58 3.17
CA VAL A 473 14.71 -16.15 2.09
C VAL A 473 14.07 -15.80 0.75
N TYR A 474 14.87 -15.25 -0.16
CA TYR A 474 14.40 -14.80 -1.47
C TYR A 474 15.28 -15.34 -2.59
N TYR A 475 14.73 -15.42 -3.81
CA TYR A 475 15.49 -15.83 -4.99
C TYR A 475 16.19 -14.65 -5.65
N ASN A 476 17.46 -14.86 -5.99
CA ASN A 476 18.24 -14.00 -6.87
C ASN A 476 18.81 -14.85 -8.02
N GLY A 477 18.27 -14.70 -9.22
CA GLY A 477 18.52 -15.62 -10.33
C GLY A 477 17.91 -16.99 -10.06
N GLU A 478 18.73 -18.04 -10.16
CA GLU A 478 18.30 -19.44 -9.93
C GLU A 478 18.56 -19.94 -8.51
N SER A 479 19.05 -19.08 -7.61
CA SER A 479 19.45 -19.50 -6.26
C SER A 479 18.80 -18.62 -5.19
N SER A 480 18.51 -19.22 -4.02
CA SER A 480 17.87 -18.55 -2.91
C SER A 480 18.86 -18.16 -1.80
N TYR A 481 18.70 -16.98 -1.24
CA TYR A 481 19.60 -16.40 -0.24
C TYR A 481 18.80 -15.90 0.95
N PRO A 482 19.35 -15.96 2.19
CA PRO A 482 18.78 -15.24 3.31
C PRO A 482 18.76 -13.74 2.99
N PHE A 483 17.60 -13.11 3.17
CA PHE A 483 17.43 -11.67 2.98
C PHE A 483 18.20 -10.83 4.03
N PRO A 484 18.23 -11.19 5.33
CA PRO A 484 18.93 -10.40 6.33
C PRO A 484 20.39 -10.16 5.98
N SER A 485 20.84 -8.91 6.15
CA SER A 485 22.26 -8.59 6.10
C SER A 485 23.02 -9.37 7.18
N ARG A 486 24.34 -9.49 7.00
CA ARG A 486 25.21 -10.10 7.99
C ARG A 486 24.98 -9.50 9.38
N ASP A 487 24.88 -8.18 9.48
CA ASP A 487 24.82 -7.52 10.78
C ASP A 487 23.44 -7.69 11.46
N GLN A 488 22.34 -7.69 10.70
CA GLN A 488 21.02 -8.07 11.22
C GLN A 488 21.01 -9.52 11.71
N LEU A 489 21.50 -10.45 10.89
CA LEU A 489 21.52 -11.87 11.27
C LEU A 489 22.38 -12.11 12.52
N LEU A 490 23.54 -11.46 12.63
CA LEU A 490 24.42 -11.61 13.80
C LEU A 490 23.89 -10.93 15.07
N LYS A 491 23.01 -9.93 14.94
CA LYS A 491 22.30 -9.36 16.08
C LYS A 491 21.18 -10.28 16.56
N GLN A 492 20.46 -10.93 15.64
CA GLN A 492 19.42 -11.91 15.97
C GLN A 492 20.02 -13.22 16.52
N ILE A 493 21.05 -13.77 15.86
CA ILE A 493 21.67 -15.06 16.18
C ILE A 493 23.19 -14.86 16.42
N PRO A 494 23.61 -14.38 17.62
CA PRO A 494 25.01 -14.01 17.88
C PRO A 494 26.02 -15.15 17.74
N SER A 495 25.59 -16.41 17.89
CA SER A 495 26.43 -17.60 17.75
C SER A 495 27.07 -17.72 16.37
N LEU A 496 26.44 -17.17 15.33
CA LEU A 496 26.93 -17.18 13.95
C LEU A 496 28.13 -16.26 13.72
N LYS A 497 28.50 -15.40 14.67
CA LYS A 497 29.63 -14.47 14.53
C LYS A 497 30.96 -15.18 14.27
N LYS A 498 31.13 -16.38 14.84
CA LYS A 498 32.31 -17.23 14.59
C LYS A 498 32.30 -17.83 13.18
N LYS A 499 31.12 -18.14 12.64
CA LYS A 499 30.96 -18.74 11.31
C LYS A 499 31.11 -17.70 10.20
N PHE A 500 30.62 -16.47 10.43
CA PHE A 500 30.62 -15.38 9.45
C PHE A 500 31.38 -14.14 9.98
N PRO A 501 32.71 -14.20 10.15
CA PRO A 501 33.48 -13.11 10.74
C PRO A 501 33.61 -11.87 9.84
N THR A 502 33.38 -11.99 8.53
CA THR A 502 33.53 -10.89 7.55
C THR A 502 32.37 -10.89 6.55
N TYR A 503 32.10 -9.75 5.90
CA TYR A 503 31.12 -9.69 4.81
C TYR A 503 31.48 -10.60 3.64
N LYS A 504 32.78 -10.75 3.34
CA LYS A 504 33.26 -11.71 2.32
C LYS A 504 32.88 -13.15 2.64
N ALA A 505 32.91 -13.53 3.92
CA ALA A 505 32.47 -14.86 4.37
C ALA A 505 30.94 -15.03 4.36
N TYR A 506 30.18 -13.94 4.33
CA TYR A 506 28.72 -13.95 4.31
C TYR A 506 28.12 -13.87 2.90
N ARG A 507 28.87 -13.37 1.91
CA ARG A 507 28.39 -13.07 0.54
C ARG A 507 27.55 -14.18 -0.10
N ASP A 508 27.99 -15.42 0.02
CA ASP A 508 27.40 -16.57 -0.67
C ASP A 508 26.65 -17.53 0.28
N VAL A 509 26.38 -17.08 1.51
CA VAL A 509 25.72 -17.89 2.56
C VAL A 509 24.31 -18.27 2.13
N ARG A 510 23.98 -19.54 2.33
CA ARG A 510 22.63 -20.09 2.12
C ARG A 510 21.94 -20.37 3.44
N LEU A 511 20.65 -20.69 3.38
CA LEU A 511 19.88 -21.07 4.57
C LEU A 511 20.49 -22.28 5.28
N GLU A 512 20.94 -23.29 4.53
CA GLU A 512 21.62 -24.49 5.03
C GLU A 512 22.98 -24.21 5.70
N ASP A 513 23.57 -23.04 5.44
CA ASP A 513 24.75 -22.57 6.17
C ASP A 513 24.37 -21.88 7.48
N ILE A 514 23.11 -21.52 7.69
CA ILE A 514 22.65 -20.84 8.91
C ILE A 514 22.01 -21.84 9.87
N ILE A 515 21.12 -22.69 9.36
CA ILE A 515 20.35 -23.66 10.16
C ILE A 515 20.64 -25.10 9.74
N THR A 516 20.58 -26.02 10.70
CA THR A 516 20.74 -27.46 10.43
C THR A 516 19.52 -28.06 9.73
N PRO A 517 19.64 -29.22 9.04
CA PRO A 517 18.49 -29.91 8.46
C PRO A 517 17.39 -30.25 9.49
N VAL A 518 17.78 -30.54 10.73
CA VAL A 518 16.82 -30.80 11.83
C VAL A 518 16.08 -29.52 12.21
N GLN A 519 16.79 -28.41 12.37
CA GLN A 519 16.15 -27.11 12.64
C GLN A 519 15.21 -26.68 11.51
N LYS A 520 15.63 -26.87 10.25
CA LYS A 520 14.78 -26.62 9.08
C LYS A 520 13.55 -27.53 9.02
N GLY A 521 13.69 -28.80 9.40
CA GLY A 521 12.56 -29.72 9.48
C GLY A 521 11.57 -29.41 10.60
N ASN A 522 12.02 -28.71 11.65
CA ASN A 522 11.21 -28.32 12.80
C ASN A 522 10.68 -26.87 12.71
N SER A 523 11.09 -26.09 11.71
CA SER A 523 10.61 -24.72 11.53
C SER A 523 9.25 -24.69 10.84
N ALA A 524 8.42 -23.71 11.19
CA ALA A 524 7.28 -23.37 10.35
C ALA A 524 7.80 -22.66 9.08
N LEU A 525 7.24 -23.05 7.93
CA LEU A 525 7.56 -22.46 6.62
C LEU A 525 6.35 -21.67 6.14
N MET A 526 6.56 -20.39 5.88
CA MET A 526 5.60 -19.53 5.20
C MET A 526 6.09 -19.23 3.80
N GLU A 527 5.20 -19.20 2.83
CA GLU A 527 5.52 -18.95 1.42
C GLU A 527 4.62 -17.87 0.83
N ILE A 528 5.17 -17.09 -0.10
CA ILE A 528 4.44 -16.16 -0.94
C ILE A 528 4.78 -16.49 -2.39
N ASP A 529 3.72 -16.61 -3.19
CA ASP A 529 3.77 -16.94 -4.61
C ASP A 529 3.31 -15.77 -5.48
N GLU A 530 2.55 -14.83 -4.92
CA GLU A 530 1.93 -13.71 -5.63
C GLU A 530 2.10 -12.41 -4.85
N LEU A 531 2.58 -11.37 -5.54
CA LEU A 531 2.71 -10.01 -4.99
C LEU A 531 1.85 -9.00 -5.75
N LYS A 532 1.25 -9.38 -6.87
CA LYS A 532 0.40 -8.49 -7.65
C LYS A 532 -0.94 -8.30 -6.97
N SER A 533 -1.46 -7.09 -7.05
CA SER A 533 -2.87 -6.82 -6.79
C SER A 533 -3.71 -7.34 -7.95
N VAL A 534 -4.84 -7.97 -7.65
CA VAL A 534 -5.62 -8.74 -8.62
C VAL A 534 -7.11 -8.39 -8.57
N LEU A 535 -7.80 -8.73 -9.65
CA LEU A 535 -9.23 -8.80 -9.79
C LEU A 535 -9.62 -10.29 -9.86
N LEU A 536 -10.56 -10.73 -9.03
CA LEU A 536 -11.18 -12.04 -9.10
C LEU A 536 -12.53 -11.90 -9.78
N LEU A 537 -12.64 -12.42 -10.99
CA LEU A 537 -13.93 -12.47 -11.69
C LEU A 537 -14.60 -13.82 -11.45
N SER A 538 -15.86 -13.78 -11.01
CA SER A 538 -16.67 -14.96 -10.75
C SER A 538 -16.88 -15.79 -12.01
N GLY A 539 -16.40 -17.04 -12.00
CA GLY A 539 -16.64 -17.99 -13.07
C GLY A 539 -17.88 -18.87 -12.85
N ALA A 540 -17.99 -19.95 -13.60
CA ALA A 540 -19.04 -20.95 -13.39
C ALA A 540 -18.77 -21.83 -12.15
N GLU A 541 -17.51 -22.22 -11.93
CA GLU A 541 -17.10 -23.13 -10.84
C GLU A 541 -15.93 -22.59 -10.00
N SER A 542 -15.19 -21.59 -10.49
CA SER A 542 -14.00 -21.03 -9.84
C SER A 542 -13.78 -19.57 -10.23
N PHE A 543 -12.88 -18.87 -9.56
CA PHE A 543 -12.52 -17.51 -9.93
C PHE A 543 -11.51 -17.48 -11.08
N ARG A 544 -11.69 -16.51 -11.99
CA ARG A 544 -10.64 -16.09 -12.92
C ARG A 544 -9.82 -14.98 -12.26
N VAL A 545 -8.58 -15.29 -11.89
CA VAL A 545 -7.61 -14.31 -11.37
C VAL A 545 -7.05 -13.47 -12.53
N VAL A 546 -7.26 -12.16 -12.47
CA VAL A 546 -6.80 -11.19 -13.48
C VAL A 546 -5.91 -10.15 -12.81
N GLU A 547 -4.74 -9.88 -13.37
CA GLU A 547 -3.86 -8.84 -12.84
C GLU A 547 -4.48 -7.46 -13.03
N LEU A 548 -4.48 -6.63 -11.96
CA LEU A 548 -4.84 -5.22 -12.12
C LEU A 548 -3.80 -4.49 -12.99
N PRO A 549 -4.18 -3.39 -13.67
CA PRO A 549 -3.27 -2.62 -14.51
C PRO A 549 -1.95 -2.29 -13.80
N ARG A 550 -0.85 -2.21 -14.55
CA ARG A 550 0.51 -1.97 -14.01
C ARG A 550 0.58 -0.81 -13.01
N ASP A 551 -0.18 0.25 -13.25
CA ASP A 551 -0.25 1.42 -12.38
C ASP A 551 -0.68 1.06 -10.93
N ALA A 552 -1.50 0.02 -10.75
CA ALA A 552 -1.92 -0.52 -9.44
C ALA A 552 -0.87 -1.44 -8.78
N GLN A 553 0.25 -1.71 -9.46
CA GLN A 553 1.35 -2.53 -8.94
C GLN A 553 2.52 -1.68 -8.42
N TYR A 554 2.41 -0.35 -8.47
CA TYR A 554 3.48 0.58 -8.05
C TYR A 554 3.57 0.80 -6.54
N PHE A 555 2.55 0.42 -5.79
CA PHE A 555 2.47 0.63 -4.35
C PHE A 555 1.58 -0.44 -3.70
N PRO A 556 1.76 -0.72 -2.41
CA PRO A 556 0.85 -1.59 -1.68
C PRO A 556 -0.52 -0.92 -1.58
N ILE A 557 -1.57 -1.64 -1.94
CA ILE A 557 -2.96 -1.14 -1.85
C ILE A 557 -3.49 -1.49 -0.48
N TYR A 558 -3.89 -0.48 0.30
CA TYR A 558 -4.47 -0.65 1.65
C TYR A 558 -5.94 -0.26 1.72
N ALA A 559 -6.47 0.46 0.71
CA ALA A 559 -7.90 0.71 0.63
C ALA A 559 -8.39 0.77 -0.80
N ILE A 560 -9.58 0.19 -0.98
CA ILE A 560 -10.30 0.07 -2.24
C ILE A 560 -11.68 0.68 -2.04
N SER A 561 -12.22 1.33 -3.06
CA SER A 561 -13.64 1.63 -3.13
C SER A 561 -14.12 1.54 -4.57
N ILE A 562 -15.35 1.06 -4.75
CA ILE A 562 -15.93 0.81 -6.06
C ILE A 562 -17.15 1.72 -6.24
N ALA A 563 -17.16 2.52 -7.31
CA ALA A 563 -18.28 3.39 -7.65
C ALA A 563 -18.21 3.84 -9.10
N ASP A 564 -19.36 4.21 -9.65
CA ASP A 564 -19.44 4.94 -10.92
C ASP A 564 -19.12 6.42 -10.65
N ILE A 565 -17.86 6.84 -10.89
CA ILE A 565 -17.42 8.20 -10.54
C ILE A 565 -17.67 9.21 -11.65
N ASP A 566 -17.81 8.75 -12.89
CA ASP A 566 -18.05 9.62 -14.06
C ASP A 566 -19.47 9.51 -14.64
N GLN A 567 -20.32 8.74 -13.96
CA GLN A 567 -21.75 8.57 -14.24
C GLN A 567 -22.03 7.90 -15.59
N ASP A 568 -21.12 7.04 -16.05
CA ASP A 568 -21.27 6.28 -17.29
C ASP A 568 -21.98 4.92 -17.12
N LYS A 569 -22.40 4.61 -15.87
CA LYS A 569 -23.07 3.38 -15.41
C LYS A 569 -22.16 2.17 -15.26
N ASN A 570 -20.87 2.28 -15.56
CA ASN A 570 -19.91 1.24 -15.25
C ASN A 570 -19.28 1.53 -13.88
N LYS A 571 -18.86 0.47 -13.19
CA LYS A 571 -18.14 0.63 -11.92
C LYS A 571 -16.68 0.96 -12.19
N ASP A 572 -16.18 1.99 -11.52
CA ASP A 572 -14.76 2.34 -11.45
C ASP A 572 -14.19 1.94 -10.08
N ILE A 573 -12.87 1.79 -10.02
CA ILE A 573 -12.17 1.41 -8.78
C ILE A 573 -11.25 2.55 -8.36
N LEU A 574 -11.40 3.01 -7.13
CA LEU A 574 -10.50 3.94 -6.46
C LEU A 574 -9.55 3.17 -5.55
N LEU A 575 -8.26 3.45 -5.65
CA LEU A 575 -7.19 2.76 -4.93
C LEU A 575 -6.29 3.77 -4.22
N THR A 576 -6.00 3.50 -2.95
CA THR A 576 -4.98 4.21 -2.17
C THR A 576 -4.20 3.23 -1.30
N GLY A 577 -3.08 3.69 -0.75
CA GLY A 577 -2.21 2.84 0.05
C GLY A 577 -0.91 3.56 0.39
N ASN A 578 0.22 2.92 0.08
CA ASN A 578 1.56 3.24 0.58
C ASN A 578 1.81 2.82 2.02
N PHE A 579 3.09 2.56 2.32
CA PHE A 579 3.56 2.17 3.63
C PHE A 579 5.06 2.46 3.79
N SER A 580 5.43 3.22 4.82
CA SER A 580 6.80 3.71 5.03
C SER A 580 7.52 3.09 6.22
N ALA A 581 6.82 2.43 7.15
CA ALA A 581 7.40 1.80 8.34
C ALA A 581 8.09 0.45 8.03
N THR A 582 9.02 0.47 7.08
CA THR A 582 9.78 -0.69 6.58
C THR A 582 11.22 -0.67 7.08
N GLN A 583 11.92 -1.81 6.98
CA GLN A 583 13.37 -1.78 7.21
C GLN A 583 14.09 -1.00 6.09
N PRO A 584 15.22 -0.34 6.39
CA PRO A 584 16.00 0.39 5.38
C PRO A 584 16.38 -0.43 4.14
N ASP A 585 16.57 -1.75 4.29
CA ASP A 585 16.92 -2.64 3.18
C ASP A 585 15.78 -2.83 2.16
N PHE A 586 14.52 -2.69 2.59
CA PHE A 586 13.35 -2.73 1.71
C PHE A 586 13.04 -1.38 1.08
N GLY A 587 13.33 -0.28 1.79
CA GLY A 587 12.96 1.07 1.39
C GLY A 587 11.48 1.38 1.63
N SER A 588 11.11 2.65 1.53
CA SER A 588 9.72 3.10 1.68
C SER A 588 8.88 2.67 0.47
N TYR A 589 7.65 2.19 0.70
CA TYR A 589 6.68 1.89 -0.35
C TYR A 589 5.74 3.08 -0.57
N ASP A 590 6.25 4.18 -1.12
CA ASP A 590 5.55 5.48 -1.18
C ASP A 590 5.33 6.02 -2.61
N ALA A 591 5.45 5.17 -3.62
CA ALA A 591 5.30 5.57 -5.01
C ALA A 591 3.84 5.82 -5.44
N GLY A 592 2.86 5.46 -4.60
CA GLY A 592 1.44 5.65 -4.86
C GLY A 592 1.03 7.11 -4.69
N VAL A 593 0.25 7.62 -5.64
CA VAL A 593 -0.29 8.98 -5.62
C VAL A 593 -1.83 9.00 -5.56
N GLY A 594 -2.45 7.86 -5.28
CA GLY A 594 -3.86 7.61 -5.58
C GLY A 594 -4.07 7.18 -7.03
N LEU A 595 -4.99 6.24 -7.25
CA LEU A 595 -5.26 5.70 -8.58
C LEU A 595 -6.76 5.49 -8.78
N VAL A 596 -7.24 5.88 -9.96
CA VAL A 596 -8.57 5.51 -10.44
C VAL A 596 -8.39 4.58 -11.63
N LEU A 597 -9.07 3.45 -11.58
CA LEU A 597 -9.20 2.50 -12.67
C LEU A 597 -10.61 2.62 -13.25
N LYS A 598 -10.70 3.17 -14.45
CA LYS A 598 -11.97 3.32 -15.17
C LYS A 598 -12.42 1.96 -15.73
N GLY A 599 -13.63 1.53 -15.38
CA GLY A 599 -14.22 0.27 -15.85
C GLY A 599 -14.87 0.40 -17.24
N ASP A 600 -15.01 -0.73 -17.94
CA ASP A 600 -15.77 -0.83 -19.19
C ASP A 600 -17.09 -1.60 -19.05
N GLY A 601 -17.43 -2.03 -17.83
CA GLY A 601 -18.61 -2.84 -17.52
C GLY A 601 -18.49 -4.32 -17.93
N LEU A 602 -17.34 -4.75 -18.44
CA LEU A 602 -17.06 -6.13 -18.86
C LEU A 602 -15.92 -6.76 -18.03
N GLY A 603 -15.59 -6.15 -16.88
CA GLY A 603 -14.47 -6.55 -16.04
C GLY A 603 -13.09 -6.12 -16.56
N ASN A 604 -12.99 -5.17 -17.50
CA ASN A 604 -11.71 -4.58 -17.89
C ASN A 604 -11.55 -3.16 -17.35
N PHE A 605 -10.31 -2.82 -17.00
CA PHE A 605 -10.01 -1.57 -16.31
C PHE A 605 -8.85 -0.81 -16.94
N LYS A 606 -8.99 0.51 -17.03
CA LYS A 606 -7.96 1.42 -17.53
C LYS A 606 -7.61 2.46 -16.48
N ALA A 607 -6.33 2.48 -16.08
CA ALA A 607 -5.80 3.53 -15.21
C ALA A 607 -5.94 4.93 -15.83
N LEU A 608 -6.49 5.87 -15.05
CA LEU A 608 -6.52 7.30 -15.34
C LEU A 608 -5.29 7.98 -14.72
N SER A 609 -4.75 8.99 -15.41
CA SER A 609 -3.69 9.84 -14.85
C SER A 609 -4.24 10.75 -13.73
N PRO A 610 -3.38 11.23 -12.81
CA PRO A 610 -3.79 12.20 -11.79
C PRO A 610 -4.49 13.44 -12.33
N SER A 611 -4.13 13.90 -13.52
CA SER A 611 -4.79 15.05 -14.18
C SER A 611 -6.16 14.72 -14.76
N GLU A 612 -6.41 13.46 -15.14
CA GLU A 612 -7.70 13.00 -15.66
C GLU A 612 -8.66 12.66 -14.51
N SER A 613 -8.18 12.00 -13.45
CA SER A 613 -9.01 11.61 -12.31
C SER A 613 -9.21 12.75 -11.32
N GLY A 614 -8.17 13.55 -11.04
CA GLY A 614 -8.14 14.49 -9.91
C GLY A 614 -8.06 13.83 -8.53
N PHE A 615 -8.04 12.49 -8.46
CA PHE A 615 -7.90 11.72 -7.24
C PHE A 615 -6.43 11.57 -6.86
N VAL A 616 -5.93 12.50 -6.03
CA VAL A 616 -4.54 12.52 -5.58
C VAL A 616 -4.47 12.31 -4.07
N THR A 617 -3.99 11.15 -3.65
CA THR A 617 -3.90 10.73 -2.25
C THR A 617 -2.45 10.45 -1.87
N LEU A 618 -1.66 11.51 -1.68
CA LEU A 618 -0.28 11.38 -1.22
C LEU A 618 -0.22 10.93 0.25
N GLY A 619 0.83 10.17 0.58
CA GLY A 619 1.01 9.58 1.90
C GLY A 619 0.32 8.23 2.04
N GLU A 620 0.09 7.81 3.27
CA GLU A 620 -0.41 6.47 3.60
C GLU A 620 -1.94 6.45 3.74
N GLY A 621 -2.64 6.10 2.66
CA GLY A 621 -4.09 5.89 2.67
C GLY A 621 -4.48 4.58 3.33
N ARG A 622 -5.55 4.60 4.13
CA ARG A 622 -6.01 3.45 4.93
C ARG A 622 -7.48 3.11 4.78
N SER A 623 -8.29 4.07 4.34
CA SER A 623 -9.71 3.83 4.07
C SER A 623 -10.21 4.79 3.00
N ILE A 624 -11.13 4.32 2.17
CA ILE A 624 -11.91 5.13 1.23
C ILE A 624 -13.39 4.88 1.53
N LYS A 625 -14.15 5.91 1.89
CA LYS A 625 -15.60 5.79 2.16
C LYS A 625 -16.37 6.90 1.46
N PHE A 626 -17.59 6.57 1.04
CA PHE A 626 -18.55 7.56 0.55
C PHE A 626 -19.35 8.12 1.70
N LEU A 627 -19.59 9.43 1.68
CA LEU A 627 -20.37 10.16 2.67
C LEU A 627 -21.49 10.92 1.95
N ARG A 628 -22.75 10.73 2.38
CA ARG A 628 -23.90 11.45 1.85
C ARG A 628 -24.02 12.84 2.48
N THR A 629 -24.15 13.84 1.63
CA THR A 629 -24.44 15.22 2.04
C THR A 629 -25.88 15.61 1.74
N LYS A 630 -26.31 16.77 2.27
CA LYS A 630 -27.67 17.30 2.07
C LYS A 630 -28.08 17.48 0.60
N THR A 631 -27.14 17.75 -0.29
CA THR A 631 -27.40 17.93 -1.73
C THR A 631 -27.55 16.60 -2.47
N SER A 632 -27.49 15.47 -1.77
CA SER A 632 -27.32 14.12 -2.32
C SER A 632 -26.03 13.95 -3.13
N GLU A 633 -25.10 14.90 -3.04
CA GLU A 633 -23.72 14.73 -3.52
C GLU A 633 -23.02 13.73 -2.60
N LYS A 634 -22.39 12.72 -3.19
CA LYS A 634 -21.53 11.77 -2.47
C LYS A 634 -20.13 12.35 -2.38
N LEU A 635 -19.69 12.68 -1.17
CA LEU A 635 -18.29 12.98 -0.91
C LEU A 635 -17.50 11.67 -0.86
N ILE A 636 -16.30 11.68 -1.42
CA ILE A 636 -15.34 10.58 -1.26
C ILE A 636 -14.34 10.99 -0.18
N LEU A 637 -14.28 10.26 0.91
CA LEU A 637 -13.36 10.51 2.01
C LEU A 637 -12.21 9.51 1.97
N VAL A 638 -11.00 10.01 2.24
CA VAL A 638 -9.80 9.18 2.35
C VAL A 638 -9.14 9.44 3.69
N ALA A 639 -9.18 8.43 4.56
CA ALA A 639 -8.46 8.43 5.82
C ALA A 639 -6.99 8.08 5.57
N ARG A 640 -6.10 8.82 6.23
CA ARG A 640 -4.65 8.69 6.01
C ARG A 640 -3.89 8.66 7.32
N ASN A 641 -2.93 7.76 7.42
CA ASN A 641 -1.98 7.73 8.51
C ASN A 641 -1.09 8.99 8.45
N ASN A 642 -0.68 9.50 9.62
CA ASN A 642 0.12 10.73 9.77
C ASN A 642 -0.36 11.94 8.95
N SER A 643 -1.68 12.07 8.73
CA SER A 643 -2.23 13.15 7.91
C SER A 643 -3.70 13.45 8.21
N THR A 644 -4.21 14.51 7.58
CA THR A 644 -5.64 14.86 7.64
C THR A 644 -6.45 13.99 6.68
N VAL A 645 -7.74 13.81 6.98
CA VAL A 645 -8.71 13.25 6.02
C VAL A 645 -8.77 14.14 4.77
N LEU A 646 -8.66 13.52 3.60
CA LEU A 646 -8.91 14.18 2.32
C LEU A 646 -10.34 13.91 1.88
N ALA A 647 -10.99 14.89 1.27
CA ALA A 647 -12.28 14.69 0.61
C ALA A 647 -12.21 15.02 -0.87
N PHE A 648 -13.07 14.39 -1.65
CA PHE A 648 -13.26 14.68 -3.06
C PHE A 648 -14.75 14.83 -3.39
N LYS A 649 -15.03 15.71 -4.35
CA LYS A 649 -16.34 15.95 -4.94
C LYS A 649 -16.34 15.60 -6.42
#